data_AF-A0A7U9XBW9-F1
#
_entry.id   AF-A0A7U9XBW9-F1
#
_cell.length_a   1.000
_cell.length_b   1.000
_cell.length_c   1.000
_cell.angle_alpha   90.00
_cell.angle_beta   90.00
_cell.angle_gamma   90.00
#
_symmetry.space_group_name_H-M   'P 1'
#
loop_
_entity.id
_entity.type
_entity.pdbx_description
1 polymer ?
#
loop_
_entity_poly.entity_id
_entity_poly.type
_entity_poly.pdbx_seq_one_letter_code
_entity_poly.pdbx_strand_id
1 'polypeptide(L)'
;MFQAPQGLKDPQGLTCTAKYRAVEGKDYYILACYDNYLEDTEEWESLYYLNHIDGDTLEAESRQLHLEELGLENSYWAASLDVADGRAVVFVQEQDAQSQMIGYYGVWFDQEGHVEDSCDLMPALEEARLIREDGYLWNDTAKWDARGYYCVRGNDDSGQYGIIDPEGKLAMVLDPLQGLEEAIVNLYHDSQGNCIWEAVSYKDLANVFWSIGEEQQTKLFQGEYQNVSGRVINAYGDLYYVNSNNILVRWDASTGKRENLYPGGGASFKEYRAALQNSRGDLLFFYDDGSRDYLYQIANEDVEQVKLTLACYGSFTDYYYNMYVSEFNRLHPGVQISLQVADSWDKQEDNWTRIQADLVAGKGPDLLMAPPAQLGVLQEKGLLMELSQVLDQETRQQLFPGVLEHGMINGGLYSVSHMANTSTLLVSKKLWPEDTWTWEEAMSLLEELEQAGQPVQSILNDPVHNVLTGNYLLCQFFLADLDHCSLLDLEEGKAYFDSEEFCRLLEVCKKYAQKESSIENSYTMDVELTAARKRLKEGEILCYRNIESSVSFWLFSQDLADLGEDYHLVGYPTEGESGNFLNCYDGTAVNAATEHADLAAEFLNYIVSRSCQESADTPVRRDVFSGRISESPDYVRPDSKPVVFLRNSQGGSIEVDAKPDGTSYLPEYLAFIDSCKSNAGVTDIIKDIIREEAEVFFSSNRTASSVAHNIQSRVQLYLDENW
;
A
#
# COMPACT_ATOMS: atom_id res chain seq x y z
N MET A 1 -19.69 -0.92 -6.21
CA MET A 1 -19.57 -2.40 -6.12
C MET A 1 -18.49 -2.86 -7.09
N PHE A 2 -17.63 -3.85 -6.74
CA PHE A 2 -16.65 -4.44 -7.68
C PHE A 2 -17.36 -5.51 -8.52
N GLN A 3 -17.27 -5.40 -9.84
CA GLN A 3 -17.85 -6.38 -10.75
C GLN A 3 -16.89 -6.62 -11.92
N ALA A 4 -16.68 -7.89 -12.26
CA ALA A 4 -16.05 -8.26 -13.52
C ALA A 4 -17.13 -8.29 -14.60
N PRO A 5 -16.90 -7.74 -15.81
CA PRO A 5 -17.80 -7.89 -16.94
C PRO A 5 -18.02 -9.39 -17.22
N GLN A 6 -19.27 -9.83 -17.26
CA GLN A 6 -19.58 -11.23 -17.52
C GLN A 6 -19.51 -11.49 -19.02
N GLY A 7 -18.69 -12.46 -19.45
CA GLY A 7 -18.71 -12.95 -20.83
C GLY A 7 -17.63 -12.40 -21.77
N LEU A 8 -16.59 -11.71 -21.27
CA LEU A 8 -15.38 -11.43 -22.05
C LEU A 8 -14.77 -12.76 -22.54
N LYS A 9 -14.66 -12.92 -23.86
CA LYS A 9 -14.16 -14.13 -24.51
C LYS A 9 -12.87 -13.83 -25.24
N ASP A 10 -11.78 -13.89 -24.50
CA ASP A 10 -10.46 -13.92 -25.14
C ASP A 10 -10.22 -15.31 -25.75
N PRO A 11 -9.72 -15.39 -27.00
CA PRO A 11 -9.37 -16.67 -27.60
C PRO A 11 -8.31 -17.39 -26.74
N GLN A 12 -8.58 -18.66 -26.39
CA GLN A 12 -7.69 -19.44 -25.52
C GLN A 12 -6.35 -19.71 -26.18
N GLY A 13 -5.25 -19.43 -25.47
CA GLY A 13 -3.89 -19.76 -25.89
C GLY A 13 -3.21 -18.70 -26.77
N LEU A 14 -3.87 -17.57 -27.05
CA LEU A 14 -3.28 -16.43 -27.76
C LEU A 14 -2.85 -15.34 -26.79
N THR A 15 -1.78 -14.61 -27.14
CA THR A 15 -1.27 -13.49 -26.35
C THR A 15 -1.86 -12.19 -26.89
N CYS A 16 -2.55 -11.42 -26.03
CA CYS A 16 -3.05 -10.10 -26.39
C CYS A 16 -1.87 -9.12 -26.50
N THR A 17 -1.73 -8.45 -27.65
CA THR A 17 -0.61 -7.55 -27.96
C THR A 17 -0.99 -6.08 -27.82
N ALA A 18 -2.27 -5.73 -28.02
CA ALA A 18 -2.78 -4.38 -27.85
C ALA A 18 -4.28 -4.38 -27.51
N LYS A 19 -4.72 -3.32 -26.84
CA LYS A 19 -6.15 -3.02 -26.59
C LYS A 19 -6.46 -1.55 -26.88
N TYR A 20 -7.45 -1.32 -27.74
CA TYR A 20 -7.98 0.01 -28.06
C TYR A 20 -9.40 0.15 -27.51
N ARG A 21 -9.80 1.35 -27.10
CA ARG A 21 -10.99 1.56 -26.27
C ARG A 21 -11.84 2.72 -26.76
N ALA A 22 -13.15 2.53 -26.76
CA ALA A 22 -14.12 3.54 -27.15
C ALA A 22 -15.36 3.49 -26.25
N VAL A 23 -16.06 4.62 -26.16
CA VAL A 23 -17.31 4.75 -25.42
C VAL A 23 -18.33 5.39 -26.35
N GLU A 24 -19.52 4.79 -26.46
CA GLU A 24 -20.65 5.38 -27.16
C GLU A 24 -21.85 5.46 -26.20
N GLY A 25 -22.18 6.68 -25.76
CA GLY A 25 -23.22 6.87 -24.77
C GLY A 25 -22.93 6.11 -23.47
N LYS A 26 -23.73 5.06 -23.21
CA LYS A 26 -23.58 4.20 -22.03
C LYS A 26 -22.68 2.98 -22.28
N ASP A 27 -22.35 2.70 -23.53
CA ASP A 27 -21.73 1.44 -23.93
C ASP A 27 -20.22 1.58 -24.04
N TYR A 28 -19.51 0.52 -23.65
CA TYR A 28 -18.04 0.50 -23.63
C TYR A 28 -17.52 -0.59 -24.57
N TYR A 29 -16.52 -0.23 -25.38
CA TYR A 29 -15.98 -1.09 -26.42
C TYR A 29 -14.47 -1.27 -26.24
N ILE A 30 -14.01 -2.51 -26.38
CA ILE A 30 -12.59 -2.89 -26.31
C ILE A 30 -12.25 -3.70 -27.55
N LEU A 31 -11.41 -3.15 -28.42
CA LEU A 31 -10.78 -3.89 -29.51
C LEU A 31 -9.48 -4.52 -28.98
N ALA A 32 -9.48 -5.84 -28.82
CA ALA A 32 -8.31 -6.61 -28.41
C ALA A 32 -7.63 -7.22 -29.64
N CYS A 33 -6.31 -7.02 -29.75
CA CYS A 33 -5.47 -7.55 -30.81
C CYS A 33 -4.68 -8.75 -30.29
N TYR A 34 -4.58 -9.80 -31.10
CA TYR A 34 -3.86 -11.02 -30.78
C TYR A 34 -2.95 -11.40 -31.94
N ASP A 35 -1.72 -11.78 -31.62
CA ASP A 35 -0.82 -12.37 -32.59
C ASP A 35 -1.05 -13.88 -32.64
N ASN A 36 -1.32 -14.40 -33.83
CA ASN A 36 -1.52 -15.82 -34.08
C ASN A 36 -0.44 -16.32 -35.06
N TYR A 37 0.29 -17.36 -34.64
CA TYR A 37 1.32 -17.99 -35.47
C TYR A 37 0.73 -19.22 -36.17
N LEU A 38 0.66 -19.17 -37.50
CA LEU A 38 0.14 -20.25 -38.32
C LEU A 38 1.26 -21.26 -38.62
N GLU A 39 1.27 -22.39 -37.91
CA GLU A 39 2.29 -23.44 -38.07
C GLU A 39 2.37 -23.99 -39.51
N ASP A 40 1.24 -24.02 -40.23
CA ASP A 40 1.17 -24.58 -41.58
C ASP A 40 1.79 -23.66 -42.65
N THR A 41 1.84 -22.35 -42.42
CA THR A 41 2.38 -21.35 -43.36
C THR A 41 3.66 -20.69 -42.87
N GLU A 42 4.04 -20.90 -41.61
CA GLU A 42 5.14 -20.19 -40.92
C GLU A 42 4.97 -18.65 -40.94
N GLU A 43 3.72 -18.19 -40.99
CA GLU A 43 3.36 -16.76 -41.04
C GLU A 43 2.65 -16.33 -39.75
N TRP A 44 2.77 -15.05 -39.43
CA TRP A 44 2.01 -14.42 -38.35
C TRP A 44 0.80 -13.71 -38.94
N GLU A 45 -0.36 -13.90 -38.31
CA GLU A 45 -1.56 -13.11 -38.57
C GLU A 45 -1.97 -12.37 -37.29
N SER A 46 -2.54 -11.17 -37.44
CA SER A 46 -3.12 -10.43 -36.33
C SER A 46 -4.64 -10.61 -36.35
N LEU A 47 -5.20 -11.09 -35.24
CA LEU A 47 -6.63 -11.26 -35.04
C LEU A 47 -7.18 -10.14 -34.18
N TYR A 48 -8.35 -9.63 -34.56
CA TYR A 48 -8.97 -8.46 -33.94
C TYR A 48 -10.34 -8.84 -33.39
N TYR A 49 -10.55 -8.66 -32.09
CA TYR A 49 -11.81 -8.96 -31.42
C TYR A 49 -12.38 -7.71 -30.76
N LEU A 50 -13.57 -7.30 -31.18
CA LEU A 50 -14.32 -6.21 -30.57
C LEU A 50 -15.24 -6.77 -29.48
N ASN A 51 -14.96 -6.40 -28.24
CA ASN A 51 -15.80 -6.65 -27.10
C ASN A 51 -16.68 -5.42 -26.84
N HIS A 52 -17.99 -5.60 -26.82
CA HIS A 52 -18.99 -4.60 -26.47
C HIS A 52 -19.56 -4.94 -25.09
N ILE A 53 -19.56 -3.98 -24.18
CA ILE A 53 -20.11 -4.09 -22.84
C ILE A 53 -21.27 -3.09 -22.72
N ASP A 54 -22.47 -3.60 -22.44
CA ASP A 54 -23.65 -2.75 -22.19
C ASP A 54 -23.53 -2.08 -20.81
N GLY A 55 -23.57 -0.75 -20.73
CA GLY A 55 -23.39 -0.04 -19.45
C GLY A 55 -24.55 -0.14 -18.46
N ASP A 56 -25.72 -0.60 -18.88
CA ASP A 56 -26.86 -0.83 -17.98
C ASP A 56 -26.85 -2.26 -17.42
N THR A 57 -26.56 -3.26 -18.26
CA THR A 57 -26.62 -4.68 -17.88
C THR A 57 -25.26 -5.25 -17.48
N LEU A 58 -24.16 -4.65 -17.95
CA LEU A 58 -22.77 -5.11 -17.82
C LEU A 58 -22.50 -6.47 -18.46
N GLU A 59 -23.38 -6.90 -19.37
CA GLU A 59 -23.17 -8.07 -20.22
C GLU A 59 -22.21 -7.71 -21.34
N ALA A 60 -21.30 -8.63 -21.66
CA ALA A 60 -20.33 -8.47 -22.73
C ALA A 60 -20.64 -9.38 -23.92
N GLU A 61 -20.57 -8.82 -25.13
CA GLU A 61 -20.62 -9.52 -26.40
C GLU A 61 -19.29 -9.36 -27.15
N SER A 62 -18.80 -10.42 -27.77
CA SER A 62 -17.52 -10.42 -28.48
C SER A 62 -17.71 -10.87 -29.93
N ARG A 63 -17.09 -10.13 -30.86
CA ARG A 63 -17.11 -10.43 -32.30
C ARG A 63 -15.73 -10.22 -32.91
N GLN A 64 -15.37 -11.00 -33.93
CA GLN A 64 -14.14 -10.79 -34.69
C GLN A 64 -14.34 -9.67 -35.70
N LEU A 65 -13.32 -8.84 -35.92
CA LEU A 65 -13.27 -7.86 -37.01
C LEU A 65 -12.31 -8.37 -38.09
N HIS A 66 -12.79 -8.41 -39.34
CA HIS A 66 -12.09 -8.97 -40.50
C HIS A 66 -11.31 -7.89 -41.25
N LEU A 67 -10.26 -7.35 -40.63
CA LEU A 67 -9.43 -6.29 -41.21
C LEU A 67 -8.74 -6.70 -42.52
N GLU A 68 -8.53 -8.00 -42.74
CA GLU A 68 -7.99 -8.56 -43.98
C GLU A 68 -8.80 -8.22 -45.23
N GLU A 69 -10.09 -7.87 -45.07
CA GLU A 69 -10.97 -7.49 -46.17
C GLU A 69 -10.63 -6.13 -46.80
N LEU A 70 -9.78 -5.33 -46.15
CA LEU A 70 -9.23 -4.10 -46.75
C LEU A 70 -8.35 -4.38 -47.98
N GLY A 71 -7.78 -5.58 -48.08
CA GLY A 71 -6.98 -5.99 -49.24
C GLY A 71 -5.66 -5.21 -49.40
N LEU A 72 -5.08 -4.71 -48.29
CA LEU A 72 -3.78 -4.04 -48.29
C LEU A 72 -2.66 -5.06 -48.52
N GLU A 73 -1.69 -4.72 -49.37
CA GLU A 73 -0.56 -5.60 -49.70
C GLU A 73 0.61 -5.47 -48.71
N ASN A 74 0.72 -4.34 -48.01
CA ASN A 74 1.80 -4.09 -47.05
C ASN A 74 1.39 -4.41 -45.61
N SER A 75 2.31 -4.21 -44.66
CA SER A 75 2.02 -4.44 -43.24
C SER A 75 1.06 -3.37 -42.72
N TYR A 76 0.01 -3.78 -42.00
CA TYR A 76 -0.95 -2.86 -41.41
C TYR A 76 -1.45 -3.34 -40.05
N TRP A 77 -1.92 -2.41 -39.23
CA TRP A 77 -2.53 -2.71 -37.94
C TRP A 77 -3.45 -1.61 -37.45
N ALA A 78 -4.32 -1.96 -36.50
CA ALA A 78 -5.17 -1.00 -35.81
C ALA A 78 -4.32 -0.04 -34.97
N ALA A 79 -4.53 1.26 -35.12
CA ALA A 79 -3.90 2.33 -34.36
C ALA A 79 -4.87 2.99 -33.37
N SER A 80 -6.18 2.93 -33.62
CA SER A 80 -7.21 3.42 -32.70
C SER A 80 -8.57 2.78 -32.98
N LEU A 81 -9.48 2.92 -32.02
CA LEU A 81 -10.87 2.50 -32.09
C LEU A 81 -11.78 3.68 -31.75
N ASP A 82 -12.84 3.83 -32.53
CA ASP A 82 -14.04 4.53 -32.11
C ASP A 82 -15.31 3.75 -32.47
N VAL A 83 -16.46 4.25 -32.04
CA VAL A 83 -17.76 3.64 -32.33
C VAL A 83 -18.78 4.73 -32.69
N ALA A 84 -19.62 4.42 -33.68
CA ALA A 84 -20.72 5.28 -34.09
C ALA A 84 -21.91 4.46 -34.60
N ASP A 85 -23.09 4.77 -34.08
CA ASP A 85 -24.33 4.03 -34.29
C ASP A 85 -24.17 2.52 -34.00
N GLY A 86 -23.43 2.17 -32.95
CA GLY A 86 -23.11 0.80 -32.56
C GLY A 86 -22.19 0.04 -33.52
N ARG A 87 -21.59 0.72 -34.51
CA ARG A 87 -20.62 0.17 -35.46
C ARG A 87 -19.21 0.61 -35.10
N ALA A 88 -18.25 -0.29 -35.24
CA ALA A 88 -16.85 0.04 -35.00
C ALA A 88 -16.26 0.85 -36.16
N VAL A 89 -15.50 1.87 -35.80
CA VAL A 89 -14.63 2.64 -36.69
C VAL A 89 -13.20 2.38 -36.23
N VAL A 90 -12.47 1.54 -36.96
CA VAL A 90 -11.07 1.23 -36.64
C VAL A 90 -10.17 2.09 -37.52
N PHE A 91 -9.22 2.77 -36.90
CA PHE A 91 -8.20 3.52 -37.61
C PHE A 91 -7.01 2.62 -37.86
N VAL A 92 -6.64 2.43 -39.13
CA VAL A 92 -5.65 1.46 -39.55
C VAL A 92 -4.47 2.17 -40.16
N GLN A 93 -3.26 1.87 -39.67
CA GLN A 93 -2.04 2.38 -40.26
C GLN A 93 -1.40 1.31 -41.15
N GLU A 94 -0.97 1.71 -42.35
CA GLU A 94 -0.21 0.89 -43.28
C GLU A 94 1.23 1.39 -43.39
N GLN A 95 2.17 0.45 -43.43
CA GLN A 95 3.59 0.72 -43.61
C GLN A 95 4.21 -0.09 -44.73
N ASP A 96 5.15 0.52 -45.43
CA ASP A 96 5.98 -0.18 -46.41
C ASP A 96 7.07 -1.06 -45.76
N ALA A 97 7.83 -1.77 -46.61
CA ALA A 97 8.94 -2.62 -46.16
C ALA A 97 10.13 -1.84 -45.55
N GLN A 98 10.12 -0.51 -45.57
CA GLN A 98 11.09 0.37 -44.92
C GLN A 98 10.55 0.94 -43.59
N SER A 99 9.38 0.48 -43.13
CA SER A 99 8.67 0.98 -41.96
C SER A 99 8.23 2.45 -42.09
N GLN A 100 8.12 2.96 -43.32
CA GLN A 100 7.54 4.28 -43.57
C GLN A 100 6.02 4.17 -43.62
N MET A 101 5.35 5.12 -42.98
CA MET A 101 3.89 5.21 -43.02
C MET A 101 3.46 5.66 -44.43
N ILE A 102 2.67 4.81 -45.10
CA ILE A 102 2.22 5.05 -46.48
C ILE A 102 0.70 5.14 -46.61
N GLY A 103 -0.05 4.73 -45.58
CA GLY A 103 -1.51 4.79 -45.55
C GLY A 103 -2.04 4.96 -44.13
N TYR A 104 -3.15 5.68 -44.01
CA TYR A 104 -3.89 5.80 -42.75
C TYR A 104 -5.39 5.86 -43.06
N TYR A 105 -6.13 4.85 -42.60
CA TYR A 105 -7.49 4.61 -43.05
C TYR A 105 -8.47 4.66 -41.87
N GLY A 106 -9.63 5.29 -42.07
CA GLY A 106 -10.80 5.09 -41.21
C GLY A 106 -11.65 3.96 -41.79
N VAL A 107 -11.84 2.87 -41.04
CA VAL A 107 -12.46 1.63 -41.53
C VAL A 107 -13.72 1.31 -40.74
N TRP A 108 -14.84 1.21 -41.43
CA TRP A 108 -16.15 0.92 -40.86
C TRP A 108 -16.45 -0.57 -40.96
N PHE A 109 -17.01 -1.11 -39.88
CA PHE A 109 -17.43 -2.50 -39.81
C PHE A 109 -18.94 -2.62 -39.67
N ASP A 110 -19.52 -3.62 -40.33
CA ASP A 110 -20.89 -4.03 -40.09
C ASP A 110 -21.05 -4.73 -38.73
N GLN A 111 -22.28 -5.15 -38.40
CA GLN A 111 -22.54 -5.77 -37.09
C GLN A 111 -21.93 -7.17 -36.97
N GLU A 112 -21.70 -7.83 -38.09
CA GLU A 112 -21.09 -9.15 -38.20
C GLU A 112 -19.56 -9.11 -38.13
N GLY A 113 -18.96 -7.93 -38.30
CA GLY A 113 -17.51 -7.70 -38.21
C GLY A 113 -16.78 -7.68 -39.55
N HIS A 114 -17.51 -7.56 -40.67
CA HIS A 114 -16.96 -7.41 -42.01
C HIS A 114 -16.76 -5.94 -42.37
N VAL A 115 -15.82 -5.64 -43.26
CA VAL A 115 -15.54 -4.27 -43.72
C VAL A 115 -16.70 -3.77 -44.57
N GLU A 116 -17.36 -2.72 -44.10
CA GLU A 116 -18.49 -2.05 -44.79
C GLU A 116 -17.99 -0.93 -45.71
N ASP A 117 -17.07 -0.09 -45.21
CA ASP A 117 -16.52 1.05 -45.95
C ASP A 117 -15.13 1.42 -45.41
N SER A 118 -14.33 2.10 -46.23
CA SER A 118 -13.03 2.65 -45.80
C SER A 118 -12.69 3.97 -46.48
N CYS A 119 -12.04 4.86 -45.73
CA CYS A 119 -11.61 6.18 -46.19
C CYS A 119 -10.12 6.38 -45.96
N ASP A 120 -9.37 6.73 -47.00
CA ASP A 120 -7.96 7.10 -46.89
C ASP A 120 -7.83 8.55 -46.39
N LEU A 121 -7.26 8.69 -45.20
CA LEU A 121 -7.11 9.96 -44.48
C LEU A 121 -5.74 10.58 -44.72
N MET A 122 -4.79 9.84 -45.29
CA MET A 122 -3.41 10.30 -45.49
C MET A 122 -3.34 11.60 -46.33
N PRO A 123 -4.04 11.73 -47.47
CA PRO A 123 -3.92 12.92 -48.31
C PRO A 123 -4.33 14.22 -47.59
N ALA A 124 -5.36 14.15 -46.73
CA ALA A 124 -5.81 15.29 -45.95
C ALA A 124 -4.81 15.66 -44.85
N LEU A 125 -4.16 14.66 -44.23
CA LEU A 125 -3.11 14.90 -43.23
C LEU A 125 -1.85 15.49 -43.86
N GLU A 126 -1.49 15.07 -45.07
CA GLU A 126 -0.41 15.67 -45.87
C GLU A 126 -0.74 17.11 -46.26
N GLU A 127 -1.96 17.38 -46.72
CA GLU A 127 -2.45 18.74 -47.02
C GLU A 127 -2.35 19.64 -45.79
N ALA A 128 -2.75 19.13 -44.64
CA ALA A 128 -2.67 19.81 -43.34
C ALA A 128 -1.23 19.96 -42.81
N ARG A 129 -0.25 19.25 -43.40
CA ARG A 129 1.16 19.15 -42.95
C ARG A 129 1.33 18.56 -41.55
N LEU A 130 0.48 17.60 -41.21
CA LEU A 130 0.43 16.95 -39.90
C LEU A 130 1.22 15.64 -39.81
N ILE A 131 1.91 15.26 -40.90
CA ILE A 131 2.68 14.01 -41.00
C ILE A 131 4.17 14.29 -41.21
N ARG A 132 5.02 13.52 -40.51
CA ARG A 132 6.47 13.40 -40.71
C ARG A 132 6.81 12.05 -41.33
N GLU A 133 7.74 12.03 -42.29
CA GLU A 133 8.19 10.82 -43.00
C GLU A 133 8.85 9.76 -42.08
N ASP A 134 9.45 10.20 -40.97
CA ASP A 134 10.10 9.35 -39.96
C ASP A 134 9.24 9.11 -38.71
N GLY A 135 8.00 9.62 -38.71
CA GLY A 135 7.08 9.57 -37.58
C GLY A 135 6.14 8.36 -37.61
N TYR A 136 5.60 8.02 -36.44
CA TYR A 136 4.54 7.03 -36.27
C TYR A 136 3.33 7.70 -35.58
N LEU A 137 2.10 7.35 -35.94
CA LEU A 137 0.91 7.84 -35.23
C LEU A 137 0.72 7.02 -33.96
N TRP A 138 0.84 7.68 -32.80
CA TRP A 138 0.66 7.03 -31.50
C TRP A 138 -0.70 6.29 -31.40
N ASN A 139 -0.79 5.31 -30.50
CA ASN A 139 -2.07 4.68 -30.19
C ASN A 139 -3.07 5.74 -29.69
N ASP A 140 -4.35 5.57 -30.03
CA ASP A 140 -5.46 6.47 -29.64
C ASP A 140 -5.37 7.90 -30.22
N THR A 141 -4.81 8.04 -31.42
CA THR A 141 -4.63 9.33 -32.12
C THR A 141 -5.83 9.81 -32.91
N ALA A 142 -6.86 8.98 -33.10
CA ALA A 142 -7.98 9.30 -33.95
C ALA A 142 -9.33 8.90 -33.35
N LYS A 143 -10.35 9.70 -33.63
CA LYS A 143 -11.73 9.47 -33.21
C LYS A 143 -12.71 9.88 -34.31
N TRP A 144 -13.90 9.32 -34.26
CA TRP A 144 -15.04 9.73 -35.05
C TRP A 144 -15.86 10.76 -34.27
N ASP A 145 -16.24 11.84 -34.94
CA ASP A 145 -17.17 12.83 -34.43
C ASP A 145 -18.57 12.59 -35.00
N ALA A 146 -19.60 12.59 -34.14
CA ALA A 146 -20.99 12.36 -34.54
C ALA A 146 -21.55 13.32 -35.60
N ARG A 147 -20.88 14.45 -35.87
CA ARG A 147 -21.21 15.36 -36.99
C ARG A 147 -20.71 14.85 -38.34
N GLY A 148 -20.02 13.71 -38.38
CA GLY A 148 -19.57 13.07 -39.61
C GLY A 148 -18.11 13.37 -39.97
N TYR A 149 -17.21 13.51 -39.00
CA TYR A 149 -15.82 13.83 -39.26
C TYR A 149 -14.87 12.81 -38.62
N TYR A 150 -13.80 12.47 -39.33
CA TYR A 150 -12.62 11.85 -38.75
C TYR A 150 -11.76 12.94 -38.10
N CYS A 151 -11.47 12.78 -36.83
CA CYS A 151 -10.66 13.67 -36.02
C CYS A 151 -9.31 12.99 -35.76
N VAL A 152 -8.26 13.39 -36.46
CA VAL A 152 -6.97 12.67 -36.44
C VAL A 152 -5.85 13.59 -35.97
N ARG A 153 -5.14 13.19 -34.91
CA ARG A 153 -3.97 13.92 -34.39
C ARG A 153 -2.77 13.76 -35.32
N GLY A 154 -2.06 14.85 -35.60
CA GLY A 154 -0.78 14.80 -36.31
C GLY A 154 0.34 14.11 -35.52
N ASN A 155 1.34 13.56 -36.22
CA ASN A 155 2.58 13.03 -35.65
C ASN A 155 3.75 14.04 -35.76
N ASP A 156 3.45 15.30 -36.10
CA ASP A 156 4.40 16.37 -36.38
C ASP A 156 4.86 17.17 -35.14
N ASP A 157 4.56 16.66 -33.94
CA ASP A 157 4.77 17.30 -32.64
C ASP A 157 3.97 18.61 -32.43
N SER A 158 3.14 19.04 -33.39
CA SER A 158 2.34 20.27 -33.27
C SER A 158 1.21 20.16 -32.26
N GLY A 159 0.74 18.93 -31.97
CA GLY A 159 -0.46 18.69 -31.16
C GLY A 159 -1.78 19.05 -31.87
N GLN A 160 -1.75 19.37 -33.16
CA GLN A 160 -2.91 19.71 -33.97
C GLN A 160 -3.63 18.47 -34.51
N TYR A 161 -4.89 18.66 -34.90
CA TYR A 161 -5.76 17.62 -35.43
C TYR A 161 -6.27 18.01 -36.83
N GLY A 162 -6.22 17.06 -37.77
CA GLY A 162 -6.93 17.14 -39.02
C GLY A 162 -8.38 16.73 -38.80
N ILE A 163 -9.32 17.60 -39.16
CA ILE A 163 -10.74 17.30 -39.20
C ILE A 163 -11.10 17.00 -40.65
N ILE A 164 -11.44 15.76 -40.93
CA ILE A 164 -11.53 15.19 -42.28
C ILE A 164 -12.97 14.72 -42.52
N ASP A 165 -13.56 15.11 -43.65
CA ASP A 165 -14.91 14.69 -44.03
C ASP A 165 -14.95 13.21 -44.45
N PRO A 166 -16.15 12.60 -44.59
CA PRO A 166 -16.28 11.19 -44.96
C PRO A 166 -15.66 10.87 -46.34
N GLU A 167 -15.54 11.86 -47.22
CA GLU A 167 -14.91 11.75 -48.53
C GLU A 167 -13.37 11.88 -48.50
N GLY A 168 -12.76 11.99 -47.31
CA GLY A 168 -11.31 12.04 -47.13
C GLY A 168 -10.70 13.41 -47.38
N LYS A 169 -11.49 14.49 -47.38
CA LYS A 169 -11.00 15.86 -47.58
C LYS A 169 -10.85 16.60 -46.27
N LEU A 170 -9.80 17.40 -46.18
CA LEU A 170 -9.56 18.27 -45.05
C LEU A 170 -10.65 19.34 -44.94
N ALA A 171 -11.47 19.26 -43.89
CA ALA A 171 -12.45 20.29 -43.56
C ALA A 171 -11.78 21.46 -42.83
N MET A 172 -10.94 21.17 -41.83
CA MET A 172 -10.16 22.17 -41.10
C MET A 172 -9.02 21.54 -40.30
N VAL A 173 -8.08 22.38 -39.84
CA VAL A 173 -7.08 22.00 -38.83
C VAL A 173 -7.49 22.60 -37.48
N LEU A 174 -7.59 21.75 -36.46
CA LEU A 174 -7.92 22.13 -35.10
C LEU A 174 -6.64 22.16 -34.25
N ASP A 175 -6.38 23.30 -33.62
CA ASP A 175 -5.24 23.54 -32.73
C ASP A 175 -5.74 23.69 -31.28
N PRO A 176 -5.77 22.61 -30.50
CA PRO A 176 -6.25 22.67 -29.13
C PRO A 176 -5.26 23.40 -28.19
N LEU A 177 -3.97 23.46 -28.56
CA LEU A 177 -2.95 24.10 -27.74
C LEU A 177 -3.09 25.62 -27.75
N GLN A 178 -3.36 26.25 -28.90
CA GLN A 178 -3.58 27.71 -29.03
C GLN A 178 -2.56 28.57 -28.27
N GLY A 179 -1.28 28.19 -28.33
CA GLY A 179 -0.19 28.91 -27.68
C GLY A 179 -0.02 28.64 -26.18
N LEU A 180 -0.75 27.68 -25.60
CA LEU A 180 -0.47 27.17 -24.26
C LEU A 180 0.89 26.49 -24.22
N GLU A 181 1.69 26.85 -23.22
CA GLU A 181 3.02 26.30 -23.03
C GLU A 181 2.94 24.99 -22.24
N GLU A 182 3.68 23.98 -22.67
CA GLU A 182 3.76 22.66 -22.01
C GLU A 182 2.38 22.02 -21.76
N ALA A 183 1.44 22.26 -22.68
CA ALA A 183 0.08 21.75 -22.58
C ALA A 183 -0.03 20.28 -23.03
N ILE A 184 -0.86 19.54 -22.32
CA ILE A 184 -1.31 18.18 -22.69
C ILE A 184 -2.71 18.29 -23.27
N VAL A 185 -2.97 17.55 -24.35
CA VAL A 185 -4.28 17.51 -25.00
C VAL A 185 -4.91 16.14 -24.80
N ASN A 186 -6.12 16.14 -24.26
CA ASN A 186 -6.97 14.96 -24.19
C ASN A 186 -8.16 15.12 -25.14
N LEU A 187 -8.65 13.99 -25.67
CA LEU A 187 -9.79 13.96 -26.59
C LEU A 187 -10.87 13.02 -26.04
N TYR A 188 -12.10 13.53 -25.95
CA TYR A 188 -13.26 12.83 -25.39
C TYR A 188 -14.49 13.02 -26.27
N HIS A 189 -15.57 12.30 -25.93
CA HIS A 189 -16.90 12.55 -26.48
C HIS A 189 -17.80 13.24 -25.46
N ASP A 190 -18.66 14.13 -25.95
CA ASP A 190 -19.82 14.59 -25.17
C ASP A 190 -20.96 13.57 -25.23
N SER A 191 -22.05 13.85 -24.51
CA SER A 191 -23.26 13.00 -24.47
C SER A 191 -23.95 12.77 -25.83
N GLN A 192 -23.57 13.50 -26.88
CA GLN A 192 -24.09 13.38 -28.23
C GLN A 192 -23.10 12.69 -29.18
N GLY A 193 -21.94 12.27 -28.69
CA GLY A 193 -20.89 11.69 -29.54
C GLY A 193 -20.07 12.73 -30.29
N ASN A 194 -20.12 14.01 -29.93
CA ASN A 194 -19.22 15.01 -30.52
C ASN A 194 -17.85 14.96 -29.85
N CYS A 195 -16.78 15.07 -30.64
CA CYS A 195 -15.41 15.20 -30.16
C CYS A 195 -15.20 16.53 -29.43
N ILE A 196 -14.58 16.43 -28.25
CA ILE A 196 -14.21 17.53 -27.36
C ILE A 196 -12.72 17.42 -27.03
N TRP A 197 -11.96 18.47 -27.31
CA TRP A 197 -10.53 18.54 -26.96
C TRP A 197 -10.35 19.33 -25.68
N GLU A 198 -9.67 18.76 -24.70
CA GLU A 198 -9.23 19.43 -23.50
C GLU A 198 -7.72 19.72 -23.60
N ALA A 199 -7.33 20.99 -23.54
CA ALA A 199 -5.94 21.39 -23.39
C ALA A 199 -5.65 21.82 -21.95
N VAL A 200 -4.68 21.18 -21.32
CA VAL A 200 -4.30 21.39 -19.91
C VAL A 200 -2.86 21.88 -19.83
N SER A 201 -2.64 23.09 -19.32
CA SER A 201 -1.30 23.64 -19.08
C SER A 201 -1.07 23.90 -17.60
N TYR A 202 -0.07 23.23 -17.03
CA TYR A 202 0.43 23.54 -15.69
C TYR A 202 1.08 24.92 -15.65
N LYS A 203 1.80 25.28 -16.71
CA LYS A 203 2.57 26.52 -16.77
C LYS A 203 1.68 27.75 -16.83
N ASP A 204 0.62 27.67 -17.62
CA ASP A 204 -0.38 28.74 -17.77
C ASP A 204 -1.50 28.64 -16.73
N LEU A 205 -1.47 27.62 -15.87
CA LEU A 205 -2.51 27.29 -14.89
C LEU A 205 -3.92 27.26 -15.51
N ALA A 206 -4.02 26.73 -16.73
CA ALA A 206 -5.22 26.79 -17.56
C ALA A 206 -5.72 25.40 -17.98
N ASN A 207 -7.03 25.31 -18.14
CA ASN A 207 -7.76 24.16 -18.68
C ASN A 207 -8.78 24.68 -19.70
N VAL A 208 -8.65 24.31 -20.97
CA VAL A 208 -9.44 24.88 -22.08
C VAL A 208 -10.10 23.76 -22.87
N PHE A 209 -11.41 23.86 -23.11
CA PHE A 209 -12.15 22.89 -23.92
C PHE A 209 -12.51 23.48 -25.29
N TRP A 210 -12.35 22.68 -26.32
CA TRP A 210 -12.62 23.01 -27.71
C TRP A 210 -13.56 21.99 -28.35
N SER A 211 -14.30 22.44 -29.35
CA SER A 211 -15.12 21.61 -30.26
C SER A 211 -14.94 22.11 -31.70
N ILE A 212 -15.29 21.28 -32.68
CA ILE A 212 -15.48 21.71 -34.07
C ILE A 212 -16.57 22.79 -34.12
N GLY A 213 -16.35 23.84 -34.91
CA GLY A 213 -17.35 24.85 -35.27
C GLY A 213 -17.49 24.96 -36.79
N GLU A 214 -18.39 25.82 -37.30
CA GLU A 214 -18.74 25.86 -38.73
C GLU A 214 -17.56 26.23 -39.65
N GLU A 215 -16.72 27.19 -39.25
CA GLU A 215 -15.56 27.65 -40.05
C GLU A 215 -14.22 27.50 -39.31
N GLN A 216 -14.26 27.33 -37.99
CA GLN A 216 -13.09 27.25 -37.11
C GLN A 216 -13.47 26.55 -35.81
N GLN A 217 -12.47 26.16 -35.02
CA GLN A 217 -12.69 25.58 -33.70
C GLN A 217 -13.42 26.56 -32.78
N THR A 218 -14.32 26.05 -31.96
CA THR A 218 -15.07 26.83 -30.98
C THR A 218 -14.55 26.52 -29.58
N LYS A 219 -14.21 27.56 -28.82
CA LYS A 219 -13.89 27.42 -27.40
C LYS A 219 -15.19 27.21 -26.63
N LEU A 220 -15.32 26.06 -25.99
CA LEU A 220 -16.46 25.71 -25.15
C LEU A 220 -16.31 26.30 -23.75
N PHE A 221 -15.10 26.20 -23.19
CA PHE A 221 -14.84 26.60 -21.81
C PHE A 221 -13.36 26.92 -21.57
N GLN A 222 -13.09 27.76 -20.57
CA GLN A 222 -11.75 27.99 -20.03
C GLN A 222 -11.83 28.17 -18.51
N GLY A 223 -11.08 27.35 -17.78
CA GLY A 223 -11.04 27.32 -16.31
C GLY A 223 -9.64 27.14 -15.75
N GLU A 224 -9.58 26.96 -14.43
CA GLU A 224 -8.34 26.72 -13.69
C GLU A 224 -7.73 25.35 -14.04
N TYR A 225 -6.41 25.25 -13.96
CA TYR A 225 -5.65 24.01 -14.14
C TYR A 225 -6.17 22.89 -13.23
N GLN A 226 -6.44 21.73 -13.85
CA GLN A 226 -6.74 20.46 -13.19
C GLN A 226 -6.04 19.35 -13.99
N ASN A 227 -5.14 18.60 -13.34
CA ASN A 227 -4.45 17.47 -13.97
C ASN A 227 -5.14 16.17 -13.59
N VAL A 228 -5.89 15.61 -14.54
CA VAL A 228 -6.73 14.43 -14.35
C VAL A 228 -6.63 13.56 -15.60
N SER A 229 -6.59 12.23 -15.42
CA SER A 229 -6.37 11.27 -16.50
C SER A 229 -7.62 10.96 -17.34
N GLY A 230 -8.81 11.40 -16.92
CA GLY A 230 -10.06 11.20 -17.65
C GLY A 230 -11.25 11.94 -17.02
N ARG A 231 -12.35 12.05 -17.77
CA ARG A 231 -13.59 12.72 -17.34
C ARG A 231 -14.79 12.08 -18.02
N VAL A 232 -15.97 12.20 -17.41
CA VAL A 232 -17.24 12.01 -18.11
C VAL A 232 -17.97 13.35 -18.22
N ILE A 233 -18.63 13.58 -19.35
CA ILE A 233 -19.47 14.77 -19.57
C ILE A 233 -20.92 14.29 -19.62
N ASN A 234 -21.78 14.82 -18.74
CA ASN A 234 -23.21 14.50 -18.80
C ASN A 234 -23.94 15.36 -19.85
N ALA A 235 -25.21 15.05 -20.12
CA ALA A 235 -26.03 15.78 -21.08
C ALA A 235 -26.30 17.26 -20.71
N TYR A 236 -25.98 17.67 -19.48
CA TYR A 236 -26.14 19.03 -18.99
C TYR A 236 -24.82 19.82 -19.01
N GLY A 237 -23.71 19.21 -19.43
CA GLY A 237 -22.38 19.82 -19.47
C GLY A 237 -21.62 19.81 -18.14
N ASP A 238 -22.08 19.03 -17.15
CA ASP A 238 -21.29 18.77 -15.95
C ASP A 238 -20.17 17.78 -16.26
N LEU A 239 -19.00 18.07 -15.73
CA LEU A 239 -17.82 17.22 -15.81
C LEU A 239 -17.68 16.44 -14.50
N TYR A 240 -17.61 15.11 -14.58
CA TYR A 240 -17.22 14.28 -13.44
C TYR A 240 -15.81 13.75 -13.64
N TYR A 241 -15.00 13.84 -12.59
CA TYR A 241 -13.63 13.37 -12.61
C TYR A 241 -13.18 13.01 -11.20
N VAL A 242 -12.04 12.32 -11.11
CA VAL A 242 -11.40 12.03 -9.83
C VAL A 242 -10.19 12.93 -9.67
N ASN A 243 -10.14 13.70 -8.58
CA ASN A 243 -9.04 14.62 -8.33
C ASN A 243 -7.79 13.92 -7.75
N SER A 244 -6.71 14.68 -7.56
CA SER A 244 -5.44 14.16 -7.02
C SER A 244 -5.53 13.56 -5.60
N ASN A 245 -6.61 13.84 -4.87
CA ASN A 245 -6.89 13.29 -3.55
C ASN A 245 -7.80 12.05 -3.61
N ASN A 246 -8.02 11.50 -4.81
CA ASN A 246 -8.90 10.35 -5.08
C ASN A 246 -10.36 10.57 -4.64
N ILE A 247 -10.84 11.80 -4.81
CA ILE A 247 -12.22 12.19 -4.54
C ILE A 247 -12.94 12.32 -5.87
N LEU A 248 -14.13 11.73 -5.99
CA LEU A 248 -15.04 12.00 -7.10
C LEU A 248 -15.55 13.44 -6.98
N VAL A 249 -15.28 14.23 -8.01
CA VAL A 249 -15.68 15.64 -8.12
C VAL A 249 -16.65 15.80 -9.27
N ARG A 250 -17.75 16.51 -9.01
CA ARG A 250 -18.60 17.10 -10.04
C ARG A 250 -18.17 18.56 -10.23
N TRP A 251 -17.94 18.93 -11.48
CA TRP A 251 -17.60 20.28 -11.88
C TRP A 251 -18.65 20.81 -12.85
N ASP A 252 -19.38 21.83 -12.39
CA ASP A 252 -20.21 22.66 -13.25
C ASP A 252 -19.31 23.57 -14.09
N ALA A 253 -19.13 23.21 -15.35
CA ALA A 253 -18.28 23.94 -16.28
C ALA A 253 -18.83 25.35 -16.59
N SER A 254 -20.13 25.59 -16.42
CA SER A 254 -20.72 26.91 -16.69
C SER A 254 -20.43 27.94 -15.58
N THR A 255 -20.34 27.48 -14.34
CA THR A 255 -20.13 28.35 -13.17
C THR A 255 -18.73 28.25 -12.56
N GLY A 256 -17.97 27.21 -12.91
CA GLY A 256 -16.69 26.90 -12.26
C GLY A 256 -16.84 26.23 -10.88
N LYS A 257 -18.08 25.98 -10.42
CA LYS A 257 -18.34 25.37 -9.11
C LYS A 257 -17.94 23.90 -9.12
N ARG A 258 -17.20 23.49 -8.09
CA ARG A 258 -16.79 22.11 -7.85
C ARG A 258 -17.46 21.59 -6.58
N GLU A 259 -17.94 20.36 -6.64
CA GLU A 259 -18.60 19.65 -5.54
C GLU A 259 -17.96 18.27 -5.37
N ASN A 260 -17.51 17.98 -4.15
CA ASN A 260 -16.98 16.66 -3.80
C ASN A 260 -18.17 15.73 -3.52
N LEU A 261 -18.33 14.69 -4.35
CA LEU A 261 -19.44 13.75 -4.22
C LEU A 261 -19.07 12.53 -3.37
N TYR A 262 -17.85 12.00 -3.51
CA TYR A 262 -17.44 10.77 -2.82
C TYR A 262 -16.00 10.86 -2.27
N PRO A 263 -15.83 11.21 -0.98
CA PRO A 263 -14.54 11.14 -0.30
C PRO A 263 -14.28 9.70 0.18
N GLY A 264 -13.31 8.99 -0.39
CA GLY A 264 -12.99 7.61 0.04
C GLY A 264 -12.60 6.64 -1.06
N GLY A 265 -12.27 7.11 -2.26
CA GLY A 265 -11.85 6.23 -3.35
C GLY A 265 -10.48 5.56 -3.19
N GLY A 266 -9.66 6.04 -2.25
CA GLY A 266 -8.31 5.52 -2.03
C GLY A 266 -7.48 5.46 -3.32
N ALA A 267 -6.54 4.53 -3.42
CA ALA A 267 -5.77 4.29 -4.65
C ALA A 267 -6.65 3.76 -5.81
N SER A 268 -7.88 3.31 -5.54
CA SER A 268 -8.73 2.58 -6.50
C SER A 268 -9.35 3.43 -7.61
N PHE A 269 -9.30 4.76 -7.53
CA PHE A 269 -9.74 5.64 -8.63
C PHE A 269 -8.60 6.13 -9.53
N LYS A 270 -7.38 5.62 -9.37
CA LYS A 270 -6.27 5.91 -10.26
C LYS A 270 -6.26 4.95 -11.44
N GLU A 271 -5.78 5.41 -12.59
CA GLU A 271 -5.44 4.56 -13.74
C GLU A 271 -6.64 3.83 -14.39
N TYR A 272 -7.87 4.33 -14.21
CA TYR A 272 -8.99 3.86 -15.02
C TYR A 272 -8.75 4.15 -16.51
N ARG A 273 -9.21 3.25 -17.35
CA ARG A 273 -9.11 3.30 -18.81
C ARG A 273 -10.27 4.03 -19.47
N ALA A 274 -11.44 4.03 -18.83
CA ALA A 274 -12.62 4.76 -19.28
C ALA A 274 -13.53 5.13 -18.10
N ALA A 275 -14.29 6.21 -18.26
CA ALA A 275 -15.37 6.60 -17.36
C ALA A 275 -16.61 6.95 -18.20
N LEU A 276 -17.78 6.44 -17.83
CA LEU A 276 -19.05 6.72 -18.51
C LEU A 276 -20.22 6.80 -17.53
N GLN A 277 -21.35 7.35 -17.98
CA GLN A 277 -22.59 7.40 -17.21
C GLN A 277 -23.64 6.52 -17.88
N ASN A 278 -24.24 5.59 -17.13
CA ASN A 278 -25.29 4.72 -17.65
C ASN A 278 -26.67 5.40 -17.64
N SER A 279 -27.72 4.70 -18.12
CA SER A 279 -29.07 5.25 -18.23
C SER A 279 -29.73 5.58 -16.89
N ARG A 280 -29.24 5.00 -15.78
CA ARG A 280 -29.70 5.32 -14.41
C ARG A 280 -29.01 6.56 -13.84
N GLY A 281 -27.99 7.07 -14.51
CA GLY A 281 -27.13 8.15 -14.02
C GLY A 281 -25.97 7.66 -13.17
N ASP A 282 -25.79 6.34 -13.00
CA ASP A 282 -24.66 5.78 -12.29
C ASP A 282 -23.37 6.07 -13.04
N LEU A 283 -22.28 6.28 -12.31
CA LEU A 283 -20.96 6.44 -12.91
C LEU A 283 -20.24 5.10 -12.91
N LEU A 284 -19.73 4.71 -14.07
CA LEU A 284 -18.95 3.51 -14.29
C LEU A 284 -17.51 3.88 -14.62
N PHE A 285 -16.57 3.27 -13.91
CA PHE A 285 -15.13 3.42 -14.13
C PHE A 285 -14.55 2.06 -14.49
N PHE A 286 -13.90 1.95 -15.66
CA PHE A 286 -13.33 0.71 -16.18
C PHE A 286 -11.82 0.70 -16.03
N TYR A 287 -11.27 -0.45 -15.66
CA TYR A 287 -9.85 -0.64 -15.34
C TYR A 287 -9.29 -1.85 -16.08
N ASP A 288 -7.98 -1.81 -16.30
CA ASP A 288 -7.20 -2.90 -16.85
C ASP A 288 -5.83 -2.90 -16.16
N ASP A 289 -5.60 -3.91 -15.31
CA ASP A 289 -4.34 -4.12 -14.57
C ASP A 289 -3.32 -4.97 -15.34
N GLY A 290 -3.59 -5.28 -16.61
CA GLY A 290 -2.79 -6.16 -17.47
C GLY A 290 -3.12 -7.64 -17.30
N SER A 291 -3.79 -8.03 -16.21
CA SER A 291 -4.25 -9.40 -15.96
C SER A 291 -5.77 -9.54 -16.07
N ARG A 292 -6.52 -8.48 -15.75
CA ARG A 292 -7.98 -8.48 -15.67
C ARG A 292 -8.56 -7.14 -16.08
N ASP A 293 -9.69 -7.20 -16.79
CA ASP A 293 -10.59 -6.07 -16.97
C ASP A 293 -11.67 -6.09 -15.87
N TYR A 294 -11.87 -4.96 -15.18
CA TYR A 294 -12.86 -4.83 -14.11
C TYR A 294 -13.41 -3.40 -14.04
N LEU A 295 -14.53 -3.21 -13.32
CA LEU A 295 -15.11 -1.88 -13.16
C LEU A 295 -15.58 -1.58 -11.75
N TYR A 296 -15.70 -0.28 -11.46
CA TYR A 296 -16.42 0.26 -10.31
C TYR A 296 -17.66 1.01 -10.77
N GLN A 297 -18.80 0.65 -10.18
CA GLN A 297 -20.06 1.38 -10.30
C GLN A 297 -20.33 2.20 -9.03
N ILE A 298 -20.62 3.48 -9.24
CA ILE A 298 -21.14 4.42 -8.23
C ILE A 298 -22.60 4.71 -8.57
N ALA A 299 -23.50 4.23 -7.74
CA ALA A 299 -24.93 4.42 -7.93
C ALA A 299 -25.32 5.90 -7.74
N ASN A 300 -26.20 6.41 -8.58
CA ASN A 300 -26.74 7.77 -8.48
C ASN A 300 -27.96 7.79 -7.53
N GLU A 301 -27.73 7.43 -6.27
CA GLU A 301 -28.76 7.36 -5.22
C GLU A 301 -28.35 8.15 -3.98
N ASP A 302 -29.30 8.84 -3.35
CA ASP A 302 -29.11 9.46 -2.04
C ASP A 302 -29.10 8.38 -0.96
N VAL A 303 -27.90 8.02 -0.48
CA VAL A 303 -27.74 7.07 0.63
C VAL A 303 -27.62 7.84 1.95
N GLU A 304 -28.54 7.59 2.89
CA GLU A 304 -28.43 8.12 4.26
C GLU A 304 -27.12 7.65 4.90
N GLN A 305 -26.33 8.59 5.41
CA GLN A 305 -24.99 8.33 5.94
C GLN A 305 -25.05 8.14 7.47
N VAL A 306 -24.72 6.93 7.93
CA VAL A 306 -24.41 6.64 9.33
C VAL A 306 -22.96 7.03 9.59
N LYS A 307 -22.72 7.92 10.56
CA LYS A 307 -21.38 8.42 10.88
C LYS A 307 -20.84 7.77 12.14
N LEU A 308 -19.67 7.16 12.02
CA LEU A 308 -18.90 6.66 13.16
C LEU A 308 -17.70 7.56 13.40
N THR A 309 -17.30 7.72 14.65
CA THR A 309 -16.06 8.41 15.02
C THR A 309 -15.04 7.43 15.56
N LEU A 310 -13.83 7.49 15.04
CA LEU A 310 -12.69 6.76 15.55
C LEU A 310 -11.67 7.74 16.10
N ALA A 311 -11.48 7.72 17.41
CA ALA A 311 -10.51 8.60 18.08
C ALA A 311 -9.16 7.90 18.26
N CYS A 312 -8.11 8.58 17.82
CA CYS A 312 -6.74 8.11 17.95
C CYS A 312 -6.08 8.77 19.17
N TYR A 313 -5.32 7.98 19.93
CA TYR A 313 -4.48 8.51 20.99
C TYR A 313 -3.42 9.44 20.40
N GLY A 314 -2.73 9.03 19.33
CA GLY A 314 -1.72 9.82 18.64
C GLY A 314 -2.26 11.03 17.86
N SER A 315 -1.36 11.96 17.52
CA SER A 315 -1.64 13.09 16.63
C SER A 315 -1.60 12.72 15.13
N PHE A 316 -1.37 11.44 14.80
CA PHE A 316 -1.38 10.91 13.44
C PHE A 316 -1.89 9.47 13.44
N THR A 317 -2.33 9.01 12.28
CA THR A 317 -2.64 7.61 11.98
C THR A 317 -1.62 7.05 11.01
N ASP A 318 -1.35 5.74 11.08
CA ASP A 318 -0.48 5.11 10.10
C ASP A 318 -1.13 5.07 8.70
N TYR A 319 -0.29 4.82 7.69
CA TYR A 319 -0.73 4.78 6.29
C TYR A 319 -1.81 3.72 6.05
N TYR A 320 -1.67 2.54 6.63
CA TYR A 320 -2.60 1.43 6.44
C TYR A 320 -3.95 1.74 7.06
N TYR A 321 -3.98 2.39 8.21
CA TYR A 321 -5.24 2.75 8.86
C TYR A 321 -6.07 3.74 8.03
N ASN A 322 -5.42 4.75 7.45
CA ASN A 322 -6.08 5.68 6.52
C ASN A 322 -6.62 4.96 5.28
N MET A 323 -5.84 4.01 4.76
CA MET A 323 -6.25 3.16 3.65
C MET A 323 -7.45 2.28 4.03
N TYR A 324 -7.43 1.61 5.18
CA TYR A 324 -8.53 0.75 5.64
C TYR A 324 -9.81 1.54 5.90
N VAL A 325 -9.74 2.71 6.54
CA VAL A 325 -10.92 3.57 6.73
C VAL A 325 -11.50 4.02 5.40
N SER A 326 -10.64 4.42 4.45
CA SER A 326 -11.08 4.83 3.12
C SER A 326 -11.77 3.69 2.38
N GLU A 327 -11.14 2.51 2.35
CA GLU A 327 -11.68 1.33 1.69
C GLU A 327 -12.95 0.80 2.36
N PHE A 328 -13.04 0.85 3.69
CA PHE A 328 -14.26 0.48 4.39
C PHE A 328 -15.42 1.42 4.03
N ASN A 329 -15.20 2.74 4.09
CA ASN A 329 -16.19 3.73 3.65
C ASN A 329 -16.58 3.53 2.18
N ARG A 330 -15.67 3.02 1.33
CA ARG A 330 -15.93 2.68 -0.07
C ARG A 330 -16.81 1.43 -0.22
N LEU A 331 -16.56 0.41 0.59
CA LEU A 331 -17.30 -0.86 0.57
C LEU A 331 -18.68 -0.76 1.23
N HIS A 332 -18.88 0.24 2.11
CA HIS A 332 -20.11 0.49 2.83
C HIS A 332 -20.67 1.89 2.50
N PRO A 333 -21.33 2.09 1.33
CA PRO A 333 -21.73 3.41 0.81
C PRO A 333 -22.77 4.19 1.66
N GLY A 334 -23.23 3.65 2.79
CA GLY A 334 -24.04 4.35 3.79
C GLY A 334 -23.35 4.57 5.14
N VAL A 335 -22.03 4.32 5.22
CA VAL A 335 -21.25 4.41 6.45
C VAL A 335 -20.04 5.30 6.23
N GLN A 336 -19.84 6.25 7.14
CA GLN A 336 -18.68 7.13 7.14
C GLN A 336 -17.97 7.05 8.49
N ILE A 337 -16.80 6.42 8.53
CA ILE A 337 -15.88 6.49 9.67
C ILE A 337 -15.03 7.77 9.51
N SER A 338 -15.11 8.64 10.53
CA SER A 338 -14.33 9.87 10.62
C SER A 338 -13.22 9.71 11.67
N LEU A 339 -11.98 9.99 11.26
CA LEU A 339 -10.83 9.98 12.16
C LEU A 339 -10.79 11.26 13.00
N GLN A 340 -10.65 11.11 14.32
CA GLN A 340 -10.42 12.18 15.28
C GLN A 340 -9.00 12.04 15.84
N VAL A 341 -8.09 12.87 15.35
CA VAL A 341 -6.69 12.97 15.81
C VAL A 341 -6.47 14.27 16.58
N ALA A 342 -5.44 14.32 17.44
CA ALA A 342 -5.03 15.57 18.07
C ALA A 342 -4.39 16.52 17.04
N ASP A 343 -4.64 17.83 17.17
CA ASP A 343 -4.08 18.85 16.26
C ASP A 343 -2.54 18.87 16.24
N SER A 344 -1.92 18.43 17.34
CA SER A 344 -0.47 18.45 17.54
C SER A 344 -0.07 17.50 18.69
N TRP A 345 1.20 17.12 18.74
CA TRP A 345 1.76 16.22 19.76
C TRP A 345 1.63 16.76 21.18
N ASP A 346 1.78 18.07 21.39
CA ASP A 346 1.67 18.72 22.70
C ASP A 346 0.23 18.77 23.24
N LYS A 347 -0.77 18.54 22.41
CA LYS A 347 -2.20 18.49 22.79
C LYS A 347 -2.75 17.08 22.91
N GLN A 348 -1.91 16.07 22.73
CA GLN A 348 -2.31 14.67 22.69
C GLN A 348 -3.01 14.24 23.98
N GLU A 349 -2.37 14.48 25.13
CA GLU A 349 -2.88 14.13 26.46
C GLU A 349 -4.17 14.89 26.80
N ASP A 350 -4.23 16.18 26.49
CA ASP A 350 -5.42 17.01 26.71
C ASP A 350 -6.63 16.50 25.90
N ASN A 351 -6.40 16.15 24.62
CA ASN A 351 -7.45 15.60 23.77
C ASN A 351 -7.93 14.23 24.27
N TRP A 352 -6.98 13.36 24.65
CA TRP A 352 -7.30 12.05 25.19
C TRP A 352 -8.07 12.14 26.52
N THR A 353 -7.66 13.02 27.42
CA THR A 353 -8.36 13.27 28.70
C THR A 353 -9.81 13.69 28.47
N ARG A 354 -10.07 14.52 27.45
CA ARG A 354 -11.44 14.90 27.07
C ARG A 354 -12.24 13.69 26.54
N ILE A 355 -11.63 12.87 25.69
CA ILE A 355 -12.27 11.64 25.18
C ILE A 355 -12.63 10.70 26.34
N GLN A 356 -11.73 10.50 27.30
CA GLN A 356 -11.99 9.69 28.49
C GLN A 356 -13.18 10.23 29.31
N ALA A 357 -13.27 11.56 29.49
CA ALA A 357 -14.39 12.19 30.19
C ALA A 357 -15.73 12.00 29.45
N ASP A 358 -15.73 12.11 28.12
CA ASP A 358 -16.92 11.90 27.29
C ASP A 358 -17.40 10.45 27.35
N LEU A 359 -16.49 9.47 27.31
CA LEU A 359 -16.79 8.04 27.47
C LEU A 359 -17.43 7.74 28.84
N VAL A 360 -16.88 8.30 29.93
CA VAL A 360 -17.47 8.16 31.29
C VAL A 360 -18.89 8.75 31.35
N ALA A 361 -19.17 9.79 30.58
CA ALA A 361 -20.50 10.40 30.49
C ALA A 361 -21.47 9.61 29.59
N GLY A 362 -21.07 8.45 29.06
CA GLY A 362 -21.86 7.64 28.12
C GLY A 362 -21.96 8.27 26.72
N LYS A 363 -21.00 9.11 26.36
CA LYS A 363 -20.84 9.74 25.04
C LYS A 363 -19.49 9.32 24.45
N GLY A 364 -18.98 10.09 23.50
CA GLY A 364 -17.64 9.90 22.95
C GLY A 364 -17.65 9.15 21.62
N PRO A 365 -16.46 8.79 21.11
CA PRO A 365 -16.31 8.10 19.84
C PRO A 365 -16.83 6.66 19.91
N ASP A 366 -17.10 6.08 18.74
CA ASP A 366 -17.55 4.69 18.60
C ASP A 366 -16.37 3.71 18.70
N LEU A 367 -15.23 4.12 18.14
CA LEU A 367 -13.98 3.37 18.07
C LEU A 367 -12.83 4.17 18.70
N LEU A 368 -11.89 3.46 19.28
CA LEU A 368 -10.71 4.02 19.96
C LEU A 368 -9.46 3.30 19.47
N MET A 369 -8.41 4.03 19.12
CA MET A 369 -7.10 3.47 18.79
C MET A 369 -6.06 4.03 19.73
N ALA A 370 -5.51 3.19 20.61
CA ALA A 370 -4.60 3.63 21.66
C ALA A 370 -3.69 2.50 22.18
N PRO A 371 -2.61 2.83 22.91
CA PRO A 371 -1.76 1.84 23.56
C PRO A 371 -2.53 1.05 24.64
N PRO A 372 -2.13 -0.20 24.94
CA PRO A 372 -2.78 -1.04 25.95
C PRO A 372 -2.97 -0.36 27.31
N ALA A 373 -1.97 0.38 27.79
CA ALA A 373 -2.06 1.12 29.06
C ALA A 373 -3.23 2.11 29.10
N GLN A 374 -3.47 2.84 27.99
CA GLN A 374 -4.57 3.80 27.90
C GLN A 374 -5.94 3.12 27.81
N LEU A 375 -6.01 1.99 27.10
CA LEU A 375 -7.21 1.16 27.02
C LEU A 375 -7.51 0.47 28.35
N GLY A 376 -6.46 0.11 29.12
CA GLY A 376 -6.57 -0.45 30.47
C GLY A 376 -7.34 0.45 31.41
N VAL A 377 -6.97 1.73 31.46
CA VAL A 377 -7.66 2.76 32.27
C VAL A 377 -9.15 2.91 31.90
N LEU A 378 -9.49 2.75 30.62
CA LEU A 378 -10.89 2.77 30.16
C LEU A 378 -11.62 1.50 30.57
N GLN A 379 -10.96 0.36 30.48
CA GLN A 379 -11.55 -0.94 30.78
C GLN A 379 -11.76 -1.18 32.27
N GLU A 380 -10.90 -0.66 33.15
CA GLU A 380 -11.14 -0.65 34.60
C GLU A 380 -12.47 0.00 34.99
N LYS A 381 -12.96 0.92 34.14
CA LYS A 381 -14.26 1.60 34.28
C LYS A 381 -15.39 0.90 33.51
N GLY A 382 -15.11 -0.20 32.82
CA GLY A 382 -16.06 -0.96 32.02
C GLY A 382 -16.53 -0.25 30.75
N LEU A 383 -15.69 0.60 30.15
CA LEU A 383 -16.05 1.44 29.01
C LEU A 383 -15.78 0.81 27.65
N LEU A 384 -15.09 -0.34 27.60
CA LEU A 384 -14.76 -1.04 26.35
C LEU A 384 -15.62 -2.31 26.16
N MET A 385 -15.95 -2.59 24.90
CA MET A 385 -16.67 -3.80 24.52
C MET A 385 -15.73 -5.01 24.56
N GLU A 386 -16.22 -6.15 25.06
CA GLU A 386 -15.50 -7.42 25.00
C GLU A 386 -15.55 -7.99 23.58
N LEU A 387 -14.39 -8.28 23.00
CA LEU A 387 -14.23 -8.57 21.58
C LEU A 387 -14.15 -10.07 21.26
N SER A 388 -14.10 -10.97 22.25
CA SER A 388 -13.97 -12.42 22.00
C SER A 388 -15.13 -13.00 21.19
N GLN A 389 -16.30 -12.36 21.24
CA GLN A 389 -17.47 -12.71 20.42
C GLN A 389 -17.66 -11.79 19.19
N VAL A 390 -16.89 -10.70 19.10
CA VAL A 390 -16.92 -9.74 18.00
C VAL A 390 -16.06 -10.23 16.84
N LEU A 391 -14.84 -10.67 17.13
CA LEU A 391 -13.97 -11.25 16.12
C LEU A 391 -14.50 -12.61 15.70
N ASP A 392 -14.67 -12.81 14.40
CA ASP A 392 -15.10 -14.10 13.88
C ASP A 392 -14.10 -15.20 14.31
N GLN A 393 -14.62 -16.41 14.53
CA GLN A 393 -13.81 -17.50 15.09
C GLN A 393 -12.64 -17.89 14.17
N GLU A 394 -12.84 -17.82 12.85
CA GLU A 394 -11.83 -18.20 11.86
C GLU A 394 -10.66 -17.21 11.88
N THR A 395 -10.95 -15.92 11.82
CA THR A 395 -10.00 -14.82 11.94
C THR A 395 -9.24 -14.90 13.25
N ARG A 396 -9.93 -15.08 14.38
CA ARG A 396 -9.27 -15.19 15.69
C ARG A 396 -8.29 -16.37 15.77
N GLN A 397 -8.59 -17.50 15.11
CA GLN A 397 -7.69 -18.65 15.06
C GLN A 397 -6.46 -18.42 14.16
N GLN A 398 -6.52 -17.48 13.22
CA GLN A 398 -5.40 -17.12 12.36
C GLN A 398 -4.52 -16.01 12.95
N LEU A 399 -5.02 -15.23 13.92
CA LEU A 399 -4.22 -14.21 14.59
C LEU A 399 -3.11 -14.85 15.42
N PHE A 400 -1.91 -14.27 15.37
CA PHE A 400 -0.81 -14.73 16.22
C PHE A 400 -1.15 -14.55 17.71
N PRO A 401 -0.74 -15.50 18.58
CA PRO A 401 -1.07 -15.44 20.01
C PRO A 401 -0.68 -14.12 20.67
N GLY A 402 0.53 -13.62 20.41
CA GLY A 402 1.00 -12.34 20.96
C GLY A 402 0.13 -11.13 20.58
N VAL A 403 -0.55 -11.16 19.42
CA VAL A 403 -1.47 -10.10 18.99
C VAL A 403 -2.75 -10.12 19.83
N LEU A 404 -3.24 -11.33 20.15
CA LEU A 404 -4.37 -11.48 21.06
C LEU A 404 -3.98 -11.09 22.48
N GLU A 405 -2.81 -11.54 22.97
CA GLU A 405 -2.25 -11.17 24.27
C GLU A 405 -2.16 -9.65 24.44
N HIS A 406 -1.70 -8.91 23.43
CA HIS A 406 -1.65 -7.44 23.43
C HIS A 406 -3.01 -6.78 23.70
N GLY A 407 -4.09 -7.41 23.22
CA GLY A 407 -5.46 -6.93 23.41
C GLY A 407 -6.12 -7.39 24.71
N MET A 408 -5.46 -8.24 25.51
CA MET A 408 -6.02 -8.78 26.74
C MET A 408 -5.87 -7.79 27.90
N ILE A 409 -6.98 -7.46 28.56
CA ILE A 409 -7.02 -6.60 29.74
C ILE A 409 -7.87 -7.29 30.80
N ASN A 410 -7.32 -7.54 31.99
CA ASN A 410 -8.03 -8.21 33.10
C ASN A 410 -8.73 -9.53 32.70
N GLY A 411 -8.11 -10.30 31.78
CA GLY A 411 -8.61 -11.60 31.33
C GLY A 411 -9.69 -11.58 30.24
N GLY A 412 -10.06 -10.42 29.70
CA GLY A 412 -10.91 -10.29 28.50
C GLY A 412 -10.19 -9.63 27.33
N LEU A 413 -10.66 -9.84 26.09
CA LEU A 413 -10.09 -9.22 24.90
C LEU A 413 -10.82 -7.91 24.63
N TYR A 414 -10.12 -6.78 24.64
CA TYR A 414 -10.75 -5.45 24.52
C TYR A 414 -10.18 -4.61 23.38
N SER A 415 -9.12 -5.08 22.73
CA SER A 415 -8.61 -4.47 21.50
C SER A 415 -7.95 -5.49 20.58
N VAL A 416 -7.72 -5.09 19.33
CA VAL A 416 -6.91 -5.84 18.37
C VAL A 416 -6.04 -4.90 17.55
N SER A 417 -4.81 -5.31 17.30
CA SER A 417 -3.87 -4.57 16.44
C SER A 417 -3.87 -5.15 15.03
N HIS A 418 -3.78 -4.30 14.02
CA HIS A 418 -3.74 -4.71 12.60
C HIS A 418 -2.32 -5.01 12.10
N MET A 419 -1.30 -4.64 12.86
CA MET A 419 0.12 -4.86 12.53
C MET A 419 0.89 -5.30 13.77
N ALA A 420 1.93 -6.10 13.55
CA ALA A 420 2.83 -6.58 14.58
C ALA A 420 4.24 -6.74 14.05
N ASN A 421 5.22 -6.31 14.84
CA ASN A 421 6.63 -6.46 14.56
C ASN A 421 7.27 -7.37 15.60
N THR A 422 8.38 -8.02 15.30
CA THR A 422 9.08 -8.89 16.26
C THR A 422 10.47 -8.39 16.61
N SER A 423 10.95 -8.73 17.79
CA SER A 423 12.31 -8.42 18.25
C SER A 423 12.90 -9.57 19.07
N THR A 424 14.19 -9.84 18.87
CA THR A 424 14.90 -10.99 19.47
C THR A 424 16.42 -10.79 19.38
N LEU A 425 17.16 -11.71 20.01
CA LEU A 425 18.62 -11.79 20.01
C LEU A 425 19.06 -13.19 19.60
N LEU A 426 20.05 -13.26 18.70
CA LEU A 426 20.74 -14.51 18.35
C LEU A 426 22.04 -14.64 19.12
N VAL A 427 22.27 -15.84 19.66
CA VAL A 427 23.45 -16.18 20.49
C VAL A 427 24.04 -17.49 20.01
N SER A 428 25.35 -17.68 20.21
CA SER A 428 25.99 -18.97 19.94
C SER A 428 25.57 -20.02 20.95
N LYS A 429 25.14 -21.19 20.47
CA LYS A 429 24.85 -22.39 21.30
C LYS A 429 26.03 -22.82 22.17
N LYS A 430 27.25 -22.51 21.76
CA LYS A 430 28.47 -22.83 22.51
C LYS A 430 28.65 -21.92 23.73
N LEU A 431 28.18 -20.68 23.65
CA LEU A 431 28.22 -19.71 24.74
C LEU A 431 27.02 -19.89 25.67
N TRP A 432 25.84 -20.06 25.08
CA TRP A 432 24.59 -20.22 25.82
C TRP A 432 23.69 -21.23 25.12
N PRO A 433 23.48 -22.44 25.66
CA PRO A 433 22.68 -23.48 25.02
C PRO A 433 21.18 -23.42 25.34
N GLU A 434 20.77 -22.68 26.37
CA GLU A 434 19.38 -22.59 26.83
C GLU A 434 18.55 -21.60 25.98
N ASP A 435 17.22 -21.70 26.06
CA ASP A 435 16.28 -20.93 25.22
C ASP A 435 16.07 -19.48 25.69
N THR A 436 16.32 -19.19 26.97
CA THR A 436 16.23 -17.84 27.57
C THR A 436 17.39 -17.64 28.55
N TRP A 437 17.52 -16.42 29.07
CA TRP A 437 18.49 -16.04 30.11
C TRP A 437 17.98 -14.89 30.96
N THR A 438 18.47 -14.74 32.18
CA THR A 438 18.20 -13.56 33.02
C THR A 438 19.23 -12.46 32.80
N TRP A 439 18.99 -11.26 33.32
CA TRP A 439 19.95 -10.18 33.20
C TRP A 439 21.22 -10.45 34.02
N GLU A 440 21.09 -11.15 35.15
CA GLU A 440 22.19 -11.61 35.99
C GLU A 440 23.04 -12.66 35.27
N GLU A 441 22.39 -13.59 34.55
CA GLU A 441 23.08 -14.62 33.75
C GLU A 441 23.85 -14.00 32.59
N ALA A 442 23.22 -13.08 31.84
CA ALA A 442 23.88 -12.36 30.77
C ALA A 442 25.06 -11.50 31.29
N MET A 443 24.89 -10.84 32.44
CA MET A 443 25.97 -10.08 33.09
C MET A 443 27.11 -11.00 33.56
N SER A 444 26.78 -12.13 34.19
CA SER A 444 27.76 -13.09 34.69
C SER A 444 28.54 -13.73 33.54
N LEU A 445 27.88 -14.04 32.42
CA LEU A 445 28.53 -14.55 31.21
C LEU A 445 29.57 -13.57 30.66
N LEU A 446 29.27 -12.27 30.65
CA LEU A 446 30.25 -11.24 30.27
C LEU A 446 31.45 -11.26 31.21
N GLU A 447 31.23 -11.25 32.53
CA GLU A 447 32.30 -11.27 33.53
C GLU A 447 33.17 -12.54 33.44
N GLU A 448 32.57 -13.70 33.21
CA GLU A 448 33.26 -14.98 33.05
C GLU A 448 34.15 -15.00 31.81
N LEU A 449 33.66 -14.48 30.68
CA LEU A 449 34.43 -14.34 29.44
C LEU A 449 35.65 -13.45 29.64
N GLU A 450 35.52 -12.36 30.40
CA GLU A 450 36.66 -11.50 30.74
C GLU A 450 37.69 -12.21 31.63
N GLN A 451 37.23 -12.92 32.66
CA GLN A 451 38.10 -13.68 33.56
C GLN A 451 38.84 -14.80 32.83
N ALA A 452 38.20 -15.41 31.83
CA ALA A 452 38.81 -16.41 30.95
C ALA A 452 39.81 -15.81 29.94
N GLY A 453 39.96 -14.49 29.88
CA GLY A 453 40.84 -13.80 28.92
C GLY A 453 40.27 -13.76 27.50
N GLN A 454 38.95 -13.89 27.36
CA GLN A 454 38.21 -13.88 26.10
C GLN A 454 37.11 -12.78 26.11
N PRO A 455 37.46 -11.52 26.43
CA PRO A 455 36.47 -10.45 26.52
C PRO A 455 35.81 -10.19 25.15
N VAL A 456 34.50 -9.99 25.14
CA VAL A 456 33.80 -9.43 23.98
C VAL A 456 34.14 -7.94 23.84
N GLN A 457 34.11 -7.43 22.61
CA GLN A 457 34.32 -6.01 22.32
C GLN A 457 33.04 -5.18 22.51
N SER A 458 31.87 -5.79 22.32
CA SER A 458 30.55 -5.17 22.52
C SER A 458 29.53 -6.23 22.96
N ILE A 459 28.42 -5.81 23.58
CA ILE A 459 27.34 -6.73 23.93
C ILE A 459 26.55 -7.12 22.68
N LEU A 460 26.23 -6.14 21.83
CA LEU A 460 25.53 -6.36 20.56
C LEU A 460 26.04 -5.43 19.45
N ASN A 461 25.55 -5.63 18.23
CA ASN A 461 25.74 -4.71 17.11
C ASN A 461 25.00 -3.37 17.33
N ASP A 462 25.53 -2.30 16.72
CA ASP A 462 25.02 -0.93 16.88
C ASP A 462 23.60 -0.82 16.30
N PRO A 463 22.60 -0.28 17.03
CA PRO A 463 21.32 0.07 16.43
C PRO A 463 21.52 1.13 15.34
N VAL A 464 20.95 0.93 14.14
CA VAL A 464 21.19 1.84 13.02
C VAL A 464 20.85 3.30 13.36
N HIS A 465 21.78 4.19 13.00
CA HIS A 465 21.75 5.63 13.28
C HIS A 465 21.74 6.03 14.77
N ASN A 466 21.95 5.09 15.69
CA ASN A 466 22.09 5.36 17.11
C ASN A 466 23.48 4.95 17.58
N VAL A 467 23.88 5.48 18.73
CA VAL A 467 25.06 5.02 19.47
C VAL A 467 24.58 4.01 20.50
N LEU A 468 25.27 2.89 20.64
CA LEU A 468 25.07 1.97 21.77
C LEU A 468 25.45 2.63 23.10
N THR A 469 24.51 3.36 23.71
CA THR A 469 24.72 4.06 24.99
C THR A 469 24.53 3.13 26.19
N GLY A 470 25.05 3.53 27.36
CA GLY A 470 24.79 2.81 28.61
C GLY A 470 23.31 2.76 28.95
N ASN A 471 22.55 3.81 28.63
CA ASN A 471 21.10 3.84 28.83
C ASN A 471 20.36 2.89 27.89
N TYR A 472 20.81 2.76 26.65
CA TYR A 472 20.29 1.76 25.73
C TYR A 472 20.55 0.35 26.27
N LEU A 473 21.78 0.04 26.68
CA LEU A 473 22.12 -1.26 27.26
C LEU A 473 21.28 -1.56 28.51
N LEU A 474 21.10 -0.57 29.39
CA LEU A 474 20.30 -0.75 30.59
C LEU A 474 18.83 -0.99 30.28
N CYS A 475 18.17 -0.07 29.55
CA CYS A 475 16.70 -0.09 29.41
C CYS A 475 16.19 -0.92 28.22
N GLN A 476 16.95 -0.98 27.12
CA GLN A 476 16.54 -1.62 25.87
C GLN A 476 17.18 -3.01 25.66
N PHE A 477 18.14 -3.39 26.51
CA PHE A 477 18.72 -4.74 26.50
C PHE A 477 18.47 -5.46 27.82
N PHE A 478 19.12 -5.06 28.91
CA PHE A 478 19.06 -5.82 30.17
C PHE A 478 17.69 -5.76 30.85
N LEU A 479 17.00 -4.62 30.76
CA LEU A 479 15.68 -4.40 31.36
C LEU A 479 14.57 -4.30 30.29
N ALA A 480 14.79 -4.93 29.13
CA ALA A 480 13.78 -4.92 28.07
C ALA A 480 12.46 -5.54 28.55
N ASP A 481 12.54 -6.67 29.29
CA ASP A 481 11.40 -7.32 29.95
C ASP A 481 11.30 -6.96 31.45
N LEU A 482 11.14 -5.67 31.75
CA LEU A 482 11.11 -5.21 33.15
C LEU A 482 9.95 -5.81 33.97
N ASP A 483 8.84 -6.15 33.31
CA ASP A 483 7.65 -6.74 33.92
C ASP A 483 7.93 -8.12 34.54
N HIS A 484 8.90 -8.85 33.96
CA HIS A 484 9.34 -10.17 34.42
C HIS A 484 10.80 -10.13 34.90
N CYS A 485 11.23 -9.03 35.50
CA CYS A 485 12.59 -8.86 36.02
C CYS A 485 12.63 -9.04 37.53
N SER A 486 13.65 -9.73 38.05
CA SER A 486 13.90 -9.92 39.49
C SER A 486 14.02 -8.61 40.30
N LEU A 487 14.23 -7.47 39.64
CA LEU A 487 14.35 -6.15 40.25
C LEU A 487 13.00 -5.48 40.54
N LEU A 488 11.89 -6.04 40.05
CA LEU A 488 10.56 -5.46 40.17
C LEU A 488 9.52 -6.53 40.51
N ASP A 489 8.82 -6.35 41.62
CA ASP A 489 7.69 -7.18 42.04
C ASP A 489 6.43 -6.32 42.02
N LEU A 490 5.70 -6.38 40.92
CA LEU A 490 4.47 -5.61 40.74
C LEU A 490 3.33 -6.12 41.64
N GLU A 491 3.29 -7.42 41.96
CA GLU A 491 2.25 -7.98 42.83
C GLU A 491 2.37 -7.48 44.27
N GLU A 492 3.59 -7.38 44.79
CA GLU A 492 3.88 -6.86 46.12
C GLU A 492 4.17 -5.35 46.15
N GLY A 493 4.20 -4.70 44.99
CA GLY A 493 4.50 -3.27 44.84
C GLY A 493 5.91 -2.89 45.31
N LYS A 494 6.92 -3.73 45.04
CA LYS A 494 8.31 -3.55 45.53
C LYS A 494 9.33 -3.48 44.41
N ALA A 495 10.33 -2.63 44.61
CA ALA A 495 11.51 -2.54 43.75
C ALA A 495 12.79 -2.95 44.50
N TYR A 496 13.82 -3.40 43.76
CA TYR A 496 15.09 -3.90 44.32
C TYR A 496 16.35 -3.34 43.59
N PHE A 497 16.25 -2.11 43.07
CA PHE A 497 17.32 -1.43 42.33
C PHE A 497 18.48 -0.95 43.21
N ASP A 498 18.39 -0.99 44.54
CA ASP A 498 19.49 -0.62 45.44
C ASP A 498 20.44 -1.79 45.79
N SER A 499 20.30 -2.92 45.08
CA SER A 499 21.15 -4.10 45.22
C SER A 499 22.60 -3.87 44.73
N GLU A 500 23.53 -4.68 45.25
CA GLU A 500 24.93 -4.67 44.79
C GLU A 500 25.04 -5.16 43.33
N GLU A 501 24.18 -6.10 42.94
CA GLU A 501 24.05 -6.64 41.58
C GLU A 501 23.63 -5.55 40.59
N PHE A 502 22.62 -4.73 40.92
CA PHE A 502 22.22 -3.62 40.06
C PHE A 502 23.31 -2.54 39.94
N CYS A 503 24.05 -2.27 41.02
CA CYS A 503 25.20 -1.38 40.95
C CYS A 503 26.26 -1.89 39.98
N ARG A 504 26.51 -3.21 39.95
CA ARG A 504 27.42 -3.84 38.98
C ARG A 504 26.87 -3.75 37.55
N LEU A 505 25.57 -3.95 37.37
CA LEU A 505 24.92 -3.80 36.07
C LEU A 505 25.13 -2.40 35.47
N LEU A 506 25.00 -1.34 36.27
CA LEU A 506 25.28 0.03 35.84
C LEU A 506 26.73 0.16 35.34
N GLU A 507 27.70 -0.35 36.09
CA GLU A 507 29.12 -0.32 35.70
C GLU A 507 29.39 -1.11 34.41
N VAL A 508 28.75 -2.28 34.23
CA VAL A 508 28.81 -3.07 32.99
C VAL A 508 28.25 -2.27 31.82
N CYS A 509 27.08 -1.65 31.97
CA CYS A 509 26.49 -0.79 30.93
C CYS A 509 27.41 0.39 30.57
N LYS A 510 28.05 1.02 31.57
CA LYS A 510 28.98 2.14 31.33
C LYS A 510 30.27 1.70 30.63
N LYS A 511 30.74 0.49 30.93
CA LYS A 511 31.94 -0.09 30.32
C LYS A 511 31.73 -0.41 28.84
N TYR A 512 30.59 -1.02 28.50
CA TYR A 512 30.27 -1.42 27.12
C TYR A 512 29.58 -0.31 26.30
N ALA A 513 29.27 0.83 26.91
CA ALA A 513 28.78 2.00 26.19
C ALA A 513 29.83 2.51 25.18
N GLN A 514 29.39 2.70 23.94
CA GLN A 514 30.19 3.30 22.88
C GLN A 514 30.18 4.83 23.00
N LYS A 515 31.31 5.46 22.68
CA LYS A 515 31.48 6.92 22.78
C LYS A 515 31.19 7.67 21.47
N GLU A 516 31.31 6.99 20.34
CA GLU A 516 31.05 7.50 18.99
C GLU A 516 30.41 6.35 18.19
N SER A 517 29.44 6.66 17.32
CA SER A 517 28.92 5.65 16.39
C SER A 517 30.01 5.31 15.39
N SER A 518 30.21 4.02 15.13
CA SER A 518 31.11 3.56 14.08
C SER A 518 30.49 3.63 12.68
N ILE A 519 29.22 4.03 12.57
CA ILE A 519 28.49 4.05 11.30
C ILE A 519 28.84 5.34 10.54
N GLU A 520 29.69 5.24 9.51
CA GLU A 520 29.81 6.30 8.51
C GLU A 520 28.50 6.38 7.70
N ASN A 521 28.03 7.60 7.40
CA ASN A 521 26.77 7.88 6.67
C ASN A 521 26.69 7.35 5.22
N SER A 522 27.52 6.37 4.82
CA SER A 522 27.66 5.91 3.43
C SER A 522 27.51 4.40 3.18
N TYR A 523 27.33 3.57 4.22
CA TYR A 523 27.14 2.13 4.05
C TYR A 523 25.66 1.75 3.85
N THR A 524 25.41 0.68 3.08
CA THR A 524 24.09 0.06 2.93
C THR A 524 23.81 -0.90 4.10
N MET A 525 22.54 -1.08 4.45
CA MET A 525 22.09 -1.96 5.55
C MET A 525 22.69 -3.38 5.46
N ASP A 526 22.74 -3.96 4.26
CA ASP A 526 23.25 -5.32 4.02
C ASP A 526 24.73 -5.50 4.42
N VAL A 527 25.54 -4.46 4.22
CA VAL A 527 26.97 -4.48 4.57
C VAL A 527 27.14 -4.54 6.08
N GLU A 528 26.34 -3.76 6.82
CA GLU A 528 26.38 -3.71 8.28
C GLU A 528 25.90 -5.01 8.91
N LEU A 529 24.79 -5.58 8.43
CA LEU A 529 24.28 -6.87 8.90
C LEU A 529 25.31 -7.99 8.67
N THR A 530 25.96 -8.00 7.51
CA THR A 530 27.01 -8.98 7.20
C THR A 530 28.23 -8.81 8.10
N ALA A 531 28.64 -7.58 8.37
CA ALA A 531 29.72 -7.29 9.31
C ALA A 531 29.35 -7.74 10.73
N ALA A 532 28.13 -7.46 11.18
CA ALA A 532 27.63 -7.85 12.50
C ALA A 532 27.61 -9.38 12.68
N ARG A 533 27.10 -10.14 11.71
CA ARG A 533 27.13 -11.62 11.74
C ARG A 533 28.55 -12.18 11.76
N LYS A 534 29.48 -11.55 11.04
CA LYS A 534 30.90 -11.92 11.08
C LYS A 534 31.49 -11.70 12.49
N ARG A 535 31.25 -10.54 13.09
CA ARG A 535 31.71 -10.21 14.45
C ARG A 535 31.14 -11.17 15.49
N LEU A 536 29.88 -11.58 15.35
CA LEU A 536 29.27 -12.63 16.17
C LEU A 536 30.04 -13.96 16.02
N LYS A 537 30.31 -14.39 14.78
CA LYS A 537 31.07 -15.62 14.48
C LYS A 537 32.50 -15.62 15.02
N GLU A 538 33.11 -14.43 15.10
CA GLU A 538 34.46 -14.24 15.64
C GLU A 538 34.48 -14.06 17.17
N GLY A 539 33.31 -14.05 17.82
CA GLY A 539 33.17 -13.85 19.27
C GLY A 539 33.47 -12.41 19.72
N GLU A 540 33.45 -11.44 18.81
CA GLU A 540 33.69 -10.04 19.14
C GLU A 540 32.47 -9.36 19.77
N ILE A 541 31.28 -9.87 19.52
CA ILE A 541 30.04 -9.43 20.18
C ILE A 541 29.38 -10.62 20.89
N LEU A 542 28.69 -10.36 22.01
CA LEU A 542 28.01 -11.41 22.77
C LEU A 542 26.81 -11.98 22.00
N CYS A 543 26.00 -11.08 21.44
CA CYS A 543 24.77 -11.43 20.74
C CYS A 543 24.55 -10.54 19.52
N TYR A 544 23.72 -11.02 18.60
CA TYR A 544 23.32 -10.29 17.41
C TYR A 544 21.85 -9.93 17.51
N ARG A 545 21.56 -8.66 17.29
CA ARG A 545 20.21 -8.11 17.20
C ARG A 545 19.97 -7.72 15.75
N ASN A 546 18.81 -8.08 15.22
CA ASN A 546 18.41 -7.56 13.91
C ASN A 546 18.33 -6.01 13.96
N ILE A 547 18.83 -5.35 12.91
CA ILE A 547 18.99 -3.89 12.87
C ILE A 547 17.67 -3.19 12.57
N GLU A 548 16.74 -3.84 11.87
CA GLU A 548 15.39 -3.30 11.70
C GLU A 548 14.66 -3.35 13.06
N SER A 549 13.79 -2.36 13.31
CA SER A 549 12.87 -2.35 14.46
C SER A 549 11.87 -3.53 14.46
N SER A 550 11.96 -4.41 13.47
CA SER A 550 11.14 -5.59 13.23
C SER A 550 11.96 -6.68 12.55
N VAL A 551 11.92 -7.92 13.01
CA VAL A 551 12.51 -9.06 12.29
C VAL A 551 11.58 -9.47 11.15
N SER A 552 11.84 -8.99 9.93
CA SER A 552 11.15 -9.48 8.73
C SER A 552 11.56 -10.92 8.40
N PHE A 553 10.67 -11.69 7.76
CA PHE A 553 11.00 -13.06 7.35
C PHE A 553 12.20 -13.14 6.40
N TRP A 554 12.36 -12.11 5.55
CA TRP A 554 13.51 -12.00 4.66
C TRP A 554 14.82 -11.92 5.44
N LEU A 555 14.92 -11.02 6.43
CA LEU A 555 16.12 -10.91 7.27
C LEU A 555 16.33 -12.14 8.15
N PHE A 556 15.25 -12.68 8.74
CA PHE A 556 15.31 -13.91 9.52
C PHE A 556 15.96 -15.07 8.75
N SER A 557 15.51 -15.26 7.51
CA SER A 557 16.02 -16.32 6.65
C SER A 557 17.48 -16.08 6.26
N GLN A 558 17.85 -14.83 5.96
CA GLN A 558 19.25 -14.46 5.69
C GLN A 558 20.16 -14.72 6.91
N ASP A 559 19.71 -14.36 8.11
CA ASP A 559 20.45 -14.55 9.35
C ASP A 559 20.69 -16.04 9.63
N LEU A 560 19.65 -16.87 9.55
CA LEU A 560 19.79 -18.32 9.76
C LEU A 560 20.61 -19.00 8.65
N ALA A 561 20.50 -18.55 7.39
CA ALA A 561 21.31 -19.08 6.31
C ALA A 561 22.81 -18.78 6.46
N ASP A 562 23.19 -17.62 7.01
CA ASP A 562 24.59 -17.21 7.20
C ASP A 562 25.21 -17.70 8.52
N LEU A 563 24.41 -17.79 9.59
CA LEU A 563 24.86 -18.23 10.91
C LEU A 563 24.80 -19.76 11.06
N GLY A 564 23.81 -20.41 10.45
CA GLY A 564 23.59 -21.84 10.54
C GLY A 564 23.13 -22.31 11.93
N GLU A 565 23.15 -23.63 12.14
CA GLU A 565 22.58 -24.27 13.33
C GLU A 565 23.39 -24.05 14.63
N ASP A 566 24.58 -23.46 14.55
CA ASP A 566 25.44 -23.13 15.70
C ASP A 566 24.90 -21.96 16.54
N TYR A 567 23.86 -21.28 16.05
CA TYR A 567 23.22 -20.12 16.69
C TYR A 567 21.72 -20.38 16.84
N HIS A 568 21.11 -19.75 17.84
CA HIS A 568 19.65 -19.76 18.03
C HIS A 568 19.16 -18.47 18.65
N LEU A 569 17.84 -18.33 18.66
CA LEU A 569 17.11 -17.20 19.22
C LEU A 569 16.99 -17.41 20.73
N VAL A 570 17.63 -16.55 21.52
CA VAL A 570 17.51 -16.55 22.99
C VAL A 570 16.53 -15.47 23.46
N GLY A 571 16.38 -14.41 22.66
CA GLY A 571 15.62 -13.24 23.07
C GLY A 571 16.32 -12.39 24.13
N TYR A 572 15.64 -11.34 24.57
CA TYR A 572 16.13 -10.44 25.60
C TYR A 572 16.09 -11.09 26.99
N PRO A 573 16.95 -10.63 27.93
CA PRO A 573 16.91 -11.07 29.31
C PRO A 573 15.52 -11.01 29.96
N THR A 574 15.08 -12.11 30.58
CA THR A 574 13.76 -12.27 31.21
C THR A 574 13.76 -13.41 32.23
N GLU A 575 12.92 -13.33 33.27
CA GLU A 575 12.55 -14.47 34.14
C GLU A 575 11.33 -15.25 33.60
N GLY A 576 10.71 -14.75 32.52
CA GLY A 576 9.54 -15.34 31.88
C GLY A 576 9.87 -16.50 30.94
N GLU A 577 8.82 -17.04 30.30
CA GLU A 577 8.94 -18.19 29.40
C GLU A 577 9.65 -17.88 28.06
N SER A 578 9.76 -16.60 27.68
CA SER A 578 10.34 -16.19 26.39
C SER A 578 10.78 -14.73 26.41
N GLY A 579 12.03 -14.46 26.00
CA GLY A 579 12.57 -13.12 25.81
C GLY A 579 12.33 -12.54 24.40
N ASN A 580 11.54 -13.25 23.57
CA ASN A 580 11.19 -12.80 22.24
C ASN A 580 9.97 -11.89 22.32
N PHE A 581 10.01 -10.72 21.67
CA PHE A 581 8.91 -9.76 21.74
C PHE A 581 8.13 -9.65 20.44
N LEU A 582 6.81 -9.53 20.58
CA LEU A 582 5.90 -9.08 19.56
C LEU A 582 5.40 -7.68 19.91
N ASN A 583 5.86 -6.70 19.15
CA ASN A 583 5.57 -5.30 19.30
C ASN A 583 4.36 -4.92 18.47
N CYS A 584 3.25 -4.67 19.16
CA CYS A 584 2.10 -3.94 18.64
C CYS A 584 2.13 -2.53 19.26
N TYR A 585 1.82 -1.50 18.48
CA TYR A 585 1.85 -0.12 18.99
C TYR A 585 0.51 0.30 19.59
N ASP A 586 -0.53 0.34 18.76
CA ASP A 586 -1.89 0.67 19.18
C ASP A 586 -2.83 -0.51 18.96
N GLY A 587 -3.78 -0.69 19.87
CA GLY A 587 -4.93 -1.57 19.69
C GLY A 587 -6.18 -0.77 19.33
N THR A 588 -7.02 -1.33 18.47
CA THR A 588 -8.36 -0.77 18.18
C THR A 588 -9.40 -1.41 19.08
N ALA A 589 -10.13 -0.59 19.84
CA ALA A 589 -11.19 -0.97 20.76
C ALA A 589 -12.53 -0.34 20.36
N VAL A 590 -13.64 -0.90 20.87
CA VAL A 590 -15.01 -0.38 20.66
C VAL A 590 -15.53 0.17 21.99
N ASN A 591 -16.15 1.35 21.93
CA ASN A 591 -16.88 1.93 23.06
C ASN A 591 -18.08 1.03 23.41
N ALA A 592 -18.18 0.57 24.66
CA ALA A 592 -19.28 -0.28 25.11
C ALA A 592 -20.67 0.38 25.00
N ALA A 593 -20.74 1.71 24.95
CA ALA A 593 -21.97 2.50 24.87
C ALA A 593 -22.33 2.98 23.44
N THR A 594 -21.57 2.60 22.40
CA THR A 594 -21.89 3.01 21.03
C THR A 594 -23.28 2.50 20.58
N GLU A 595 -24.02 3.35 19.86
CA GLU A 595 -25.26 2.96 19.18
C GLU A 595 -24.99 2.22 17.85
N HIS A 596 -23.71 2.15 17.41
CA HIS A 596 -23.26 1.60 16.14
C HIS A 596 -22.40 0.34 16.32
N ALA A 597 -22.71 -0.47 17.35
CA ALA A 597 -21.93 -1.65 17.74
C ALA A 597 -21.69 -2.63 16.59
N ASP A 598 -22.72 -2.91 15.78
CA ASP A 598 -22.62 -3.85 14.66
C ASP A 598 -21.64 -3.34 13.58
N LEU A 599 -21.67 -2.04 13.26
CA LEU A 599 -20.77 -1.43 12.28
C LEU A 599 -19.34 -1.31 12.81
N ALA A 600 -19.17 -1.00 14.10
CA ALA A 600 -17.85 -0.98 14.74
C ALA A 600 -17.22 -2.39 14.77
N ALA A 601 -18.03 -3.42 15.04
CA ALA A 601 -17.64 -4.82 14.97
C ALA A 601 -17.25 -5.25 13.55
N GLU A 602 -18.01 -4.83 12.54
CA GLU A 602 -17.70 -5.09 11.13
C GLU A 602 -16.36 -4.45 10.73
N PHE A 603 -16.12 -3.19 11.12
CA PHE A 603 -14.83 -2.53 10.88
C PHE A 603 -13.66 -3.23 11.58
N LEU A 604 -13.84 -3.68 12.82
CA LEU A 604 -12.81 -4.46 13.52
C LEU A 604 -12.47 -5.77 12.79
N ASN A 605 -13.46 -6.52 12.33
CA ASN A 605 -13.20 -7.73 11.53
C ASN A 605 -12.55 -7.38 10.19
N TYR A 606 -12.91 -6.23 9.59
CA TYR A 606 -12.34 -5.78 8.34
C TYR A 606 -10.84 -5.49 8.43
N ILE A 607 -10.36 -4.75 9.44
CA ILE A 607 -8.93 -4.38 9.54
C ILE A 607 -7.99 -5.59 9.74
N VAL A 608 -8.51 -6.68 10.31
CA VAL A 608 -7.80 -7.97 10.44
C VAL A 608 -8.30 -9.04 9.46
N SER A 609 -9.09 -8.65 8.47
CA SER A 609 -9.54 -9.54 7.41
C SER A 609 -8.37 -9.96 6.53
N ARG A 610 -8.50 -11.12 5.87
CA ARG A 610 -7.51 -11.59 4.91
C ARG A 610 -7.17 -10.54 3.84
N SER A 611 -8.17 -9.85 3.28
CA SER A 611 -7.96 -8.84 2.24
C SER A 611 -7.11 -7.66 2.71
N CYS A 612 -7.38 -7.12 3.91
CA CYS A 612 -6.59 -6.02 4.47
C CYS A 612 -5.18 -6.47 4.81
N GLN A 613 -5.07 -7.68 5.36
CA GLN A 613 -3.80 -8.25 5.80
C GLN A 613 -2.92 -8.66 4.61
N GLU A 614 -3.47 -9.00 3.43
CA GLU A 614 -2.68 -9.26 2.23
C GLU A 614 -1.90 -8.01 1.74
N SER A 615 -2.40 -6.81 2.02
CA SER A 615 -1.75 -5.54 1.70
C SER A 615 -0.87 -4.97 2.83
N ALA A 616 -0.84 -5.57 4.03
CA ALA A 616 -0.04 -5.09 5.16
C ALA A 616 1.43 -5.51 5.02
N ASP A 617 2.39 -4.67 5.43
CA ASP A 617 3.80 -5.08 5.41
C ASP A 617 4.11 -6.14 6.47
N THR A 618 3.54 -6.00 7.67
CA THR A 618 3.73 -6.92 8.80
C THR A 618 2.37 -7.46 9.29
N PRO A 619 1.79 -8.43 8.56
CA PRO A 619 0.45 -8.90 8.83
C PRO A 619 0.40 -9.71 10.13
N VAL A 620 -0.74 -9.61 10.83
CA VAL A 620 -1.00 -10.29 12.11
C VAL A 620 -1.62 -11.69 11.95
N ARG A 621 -1.84 -12.13 10.71
CA ARG A 621 -2.45 -13.43 10.39
C ARG A 621 -1.45 -14.46 9.88
N ARG A 622 -1.52 -15.68 10.43
CA ARG A 622 -0.69 -16.83 10.04
C ARG A 622 -0.92 -17.28 8.59
N ASP A 623 -2.18 -17.39 8.16
CA ASP A 623 -2.56 -17.84 6.82
C ASP A 623 -2.05 -16.89 5.73
N VAL A 624 -2.21 -15.58 5.93
CA VAL A 624 -1.70 -14.55 5.03
C VAL A 624 -0.19 -14.58 4.98
N PHE A 625 0.48 -14.67 6.13
CA PHE A 625 1.93 -14.71 6.18
C PHE A 625 2.46 -15.93 5.41
N SER A 626 1.92 -17.11 5.69
CA SER A 626 2.32 -18.37 5.04
C SER A 626 2.03 -18.37 3.55
N GLY A 627 0.89 -17.81 3.14
CA GLY A 627 0.47 -17.72 1.74
C GLY A 627 1.32 -16.77 0.88
N ARG A 628 2.21 -15.97 1.47
CA ARG A 628 3.14 -15.10 0.73
C ARG A 628 4.42 -15.81 0.32
N ILE A 629 4.69 -17.02 0.82
CA ILE A 629 5.95 -17.72 0.57
C ILE A 629 5.72 -18.83 -0.45
N SER A 630 6.50 -18.81 -1.52
CA SER A 630 6.49 -19.83 -2.56
C SER A 630 7.86 -20.48 -2.66
N GLU A 631 7.90 -21.81 -2.51
CA GLU A 631 9.11 -22.60 -2.73
C GLU A 631 9.27 -22.89 -4.23
N SER A 632 10.50 -22.76 -4.74
CA SER A 632 10.82 -23.01 -6.15
C SER A 632 12.14 -23.78 -6.22
N PRO A 633 12.14 -25.08 -5.87
CA PRO A 633 13.36 -25.87 -5.68
C PRO A 633 14.23 -25.99 -6.94
N ASP A 634 13.67 -25.78 -8.13
CA ASP A 634 14.38 -25.81 -9.41
C ASP A 634 15.07 -24.48 -9.77
N TYR A 635 14.78 -23.41 -9.04
CA TYR A 635 15.40 -22.09 -9.26
C TYR A 635 16.69 -21.97 -8.46
N VAL A 636 17.79 -21.71 -9.16
CA VAL A 636 19.12 -21.55 -8.57
C VAL A 636 19.65 -20.16 -8.93
N ARG A 637 19.94 -19.34 -7.92
CA ARG A 637 20.57 -18.03 -8.13
C ARG A 637 21.94 -18.19 -8.82
N PRO A 638 22.46 -17.14 -9.50
CA PRO A 638 23.78 -17.15 -10.10
C PRO A 638 24.93 -17.47 -9.12
N ASP A 639 24.76 -17.19 -7.82
CA ASP A 639 25.72 -17.51 -6.75
C ASP A 639 25.57 -18.94 -6.20
N SER A 640 24.70 -19.76 -6.81
CA SER A 640 24.36 -21.13 -6.42
C SER A 640 23.75 -21.28 -5.02
N LYS A 641 23.21 -20.21 -4.43
CA LYS A 641 22.46 -20.31 -3.17
C LYS A 641 20.98 -20.66 -3.43
N PRO A 642 20.41 -21.62 -2.67
CA PRO A 642 18.97 -21.91 -2.72
C PRO A 642 18.13 -20.72 -2.23
N VAL A 643 16.95 -20.55 -2.83
CA VAL A 643 16.02 -19.46 -2.48
C VAL A 643 14.57 -19.88 -2.50
N VAL A 644 13.75 -19.09 -1.80
CA VAL A 644 12.29 -19.06 -1.92
C VAL A 644 11.83 -17.66 -2.30
N PHE A 645 10.60 -17.52 -2.76
CA PHE A 645 10.04 -16.23 -3.15
C PHE A 645 9.05 -15.74 -2.09
N LEU A 646 9.22 -14.49 -1.65
CA LEU A 646 8.29 -13.79 -0.77
C LEU A 646 7.53 -12.73 -1.57
N ARG A 647 6.20 -12.86 -1.63
CA ARG A 647 5.32 -11.84 -2.21
C ARG A 647 5.18 -10.66 -1.25
N ASN A 648 5.49 -9.46 -1.72
CA ASN A 648 5.34 -8.21 -0.98
C ASN A 648 3.90 -7.67 -1.05
N SER A 649 3.62 -6.62 -0.26
CA SER A 649 2.31 -5.97 -0.16
C SER A 649 1.83 -5.30 -1.46
N GLN A 650 2.73 -5.05 -2.40
CA GLN A 650 2.46 -4.43 -3.71
C GLN A 650 2.31 -5.47 -4.83
N GLY A 651 2.27 -6.77 -4.49
CA GLY A 651 2.11 -7.86 -5.45
C GLY A 651 3.39 -8.29 -6.18
N GLY A 652 4.52 -7.62 -5.93
CA GLY A 652 5.83 -8.07 -6.40
C GLY A 652 6.36 -9.24 -5.58
N SER A 653 7.32 -9.99 -6.13
CA SER A 653 8.02 -11.07 -5.42
C SER A 653 9.49 -10.75 -5.27
N ILE A 654 10.04 -10.99 -4.08
CA ILE A 654 11.47 -10.88 -3.79
C ILE A 654 12.06 -12.25 -3.49
N GLU A 655 13.32 -12.45 -3.86
CA GLU A 655 14.05 -13.66 -3.53
C GLU A 655 14.56 -13.62 -2.09
N VAL A 656 14.36 -14.70 -1.35
CA VAL A 656 14.76 -14.87 0.06
C VAL A 656 15.65 -16.09 0.19
N ASP A 657 16.70 -16.02 1.01
CA ASP A 657 17.59 -17.16 1.26
C ASP A 657 16.83 -18.35 1.83
N ALA A 658 17.10 -19.55 1.31
CA ALA A 658 16.48 -20.79 1.76
C ALA A 658 17.48 -21.69 2.51
N LYS A 659 17.00 -22.80 3.04
CA LYS A 659 17.84 -23.85 3.61
C LYS A 659 18.69 -24.51 2.51
N PRO A 660 19.79 -25.20 2.88
CA PRO A 660 20.60 -25.93 1.91
C PRO A 660 19.85 -26.97 1.07
N ASP A 661 18.70 -27.47 1.55
CA ASP A 661 17.83 -28.42 0.84
C ASP A 661 16.77 -27.74 -0.05
N GLY A 662 16.76 -26.41 -0.12
CA GLY A 662 15.82 -25.62 -0.92
C GLY A 662 14.49 -25.29 -0.22
N THR A 663 14.26 -25.78 1.00
CA THR A 663 13.03 -25.48 1.75
C THR A 663 13.13 -24.15 2.51
N SER A 664 11.97 -23.54 2.81
CA SER A 664 11.91 -22.28 3.53
C SER A 664 12.23 -22.41 5.04
N TYR A 665 12.64 -21.29 5.66
CA TYR A 665 12.70 -21.12 7.13
C TYR A 665 11.33 -20.76 7.75
N LEU A 666 10.23 -20.92 7.00
CA LEU A 666 8.90 -20.54 7.45
C LEU A 666 8.47 -21.26 8.74
N PRO A 667 8.67 -22.59 8.90
CA PRO A 667 8.31 -23.27 10.15
C PRO A 667 9.02 -22.69 11.38
N GLU A 668 10.32 -22.40 11.27
CA GLU A 668 11.12 -21.79 12.33
C GLU A 668 10.67 -20.36 12.63
N TYR A 669 10.35 -19.59 11.59
CA TYR A 669 9.87 -18.22 11.75
C TYR A 669 8.48 -18.17 12.42
N LEU A 670 7.57 -19.07 12.05
CA LEU A 670 6.26 -19.16 12.69
C LEU A 670 6.39 -19.60 14.15
N ALA A 671 7.26 -20.57 14.46
CA ALA A 671 7.53 -20.97 15.84
C ALA A 671 8.13 -19.81 16.65
N PHE A 672 9.01 -19.02 16.04
CA PHE A 672 9.54 -17.79 16.64
C PHE A 672 8.42 -16.78 16.95
N ILE A 673 7.56 -16.44 15.97
CA ILE A 673 6.45 -15.50 16.22
C ILE A 673 5.49 -16.06 17.29
N ASP A 674 5.18 -17.35 17.26
CA ASP A 674 4.31 -17.99 18.25
C ASP A 674 4.91 -17.94 19.67
N SER A 675 6.24 -17.93 19.79
CA SER A 675 6.96 -17.79 21.06
C SER A 675 7.03 -16.35 21.57
N CYS A 676 6.74 -15.36 20.72
CA CYS A 676 6.88 -13.97 21.09
C CYS A 676 5.80 -13.54 22.08
N LYS A 677 6.21 -12.80 23.11
CA LYS A 677 5.33 -12.20 24.12
C LYS A 677 5.07 -10.73 23.80
N SER A 678 3.87 -10.28 24.14
CA SER A 678 3.52 -8.87 23.97
C SER A 678 4.18 -8.01 25.07
N ASN A 679 4.75 -6.87 24.69
CA ASN A 679 5.11 -5.82 25.63
C ASN A 679 3.89 -4.88 25.80
N ALA A 680 3.17 -5.02 26.90
CA ALA A 680 1.98 -4.22 27.19
C ALA A 680 2.29 -2.76 27.60
N GLY A 681 3.57 -2.40 27.77
CA GLY A 681 4.01 -1.05 28.13
C GLY A 681 3.68 -0.66 29.58
N VAL A 682 3.30 -1.61 30.43
CA VAL A 682 2.86 -1.36 31.82
C VAL A 682 3.97 -0.70 32.64
N THR A 683 5.23 -1.06 32.39
CA THR A 683 6.40 -0.53 33.09
C THR A 683 7.09 0.63 32.39
N ASP A 684 6.53 1.22 31.33
CA ASP A 684 7.20 2.27 30.55
C ASP A 684 7.53 3.51 31.39
N ILE A 685 6.64 3.91 32.30
CA ILE A 685 6.91 5.02 33.24
C ILE A 685 8.07 4.68 34.19
N ILE A 686 8.16 3.42 34.63
CA ILE A 686 9.26 2.96 35.49
C ILE A 686 10.57 2.97 34.69
N LYS A 687 10.56 2.49 33.44
CA LYS A 687 11.72 2.56 32.54
C LYS A 687 12.16 3.99 32.28
N ASP A 688 11.24 4.93 32.15
CA ASP A 688 11.54 6.36 32.01
C ASP A 688 12.25 6.93 33.25
N ILE A 689 11.76 6.60 34.45
CA ILE A 689 12.42 6.96 35.73
C ILE A 689 13.85 6.41 35.78
N ILE A 690 14.04 5.12 35.43
CA ILE A 690 15.35 4.46 35.42
C ILE A 690 16.28 5.17 34.44
N ARG A 691 15.83 5.42 33.21
CA ARG A 691 16.60 6.10 32.16
C ARG A 691 17.06 7.49 32.58
N GLU A 692 16.16 8.28 33.15
CA GLU A 692 16.44 9.64 33.62
C GLU A 692 17.55 9.68 34.67
N GLU A 693 17.44 8.85 35.70
CA GLU A 693 18.42 8.82 36.79
C GLU A 693 19.75 8.19 36.34
N ALA A 694 19.70 7.14 35.51
CA ALA A 694 20.89 6.46 35.00
C ALA A 694 21.70 7.32 34.02
N GLU A 695 21.06 8.24 33.28
CA GLU A 695 21.75 9.19 32.40
C GLU A 695 22.82 9.99 33.16
N VAL A 696 22.55 10.35 34.41
CA VAL A 696 23.52 11.07 35.26
C VAL A 696 24.74 10.20 35.56
N PHE A 697 24.58 8.88 35.73
CA PHE A 697 25.70 7.96 35.93
C PHE A 697 26.57 7.82 34.68
N PHE A 698 25.96 7.74 33.49
CA PHE A 698 26.67 7.58 32.23
C PHE A 698 27.37 8.87 31.79
N SER A 699 26.77 10.04 32.05
CA SER A 699 27.31 11.35 31.66
C SER A 699 28.25 11.99 32.69
N SER A 700 28.28 11.50 33.95
CA SER A 700 29.05 12.12 35.04
C SER A 700 29.88 11.12 35.87
N ASN A 701 30.53 11.63 36.92
CA ASN A 701 31.32 10.84 37.89
C ASN A 701 30.52 10.49 39.17
N ARG A 702 29.18 10.40 39.11
CA ARG A 702 28.41 9.84 40.23
C ARG A 702 28.74 8.35 40.41
N THR A 703 28.64 7.86 41.63
CA THR A 703 28.83 6.44 41.94
C THR A 703 27.57 5.65 41.60
N ALA A 704 27.73 4.41 41.14
CA ALA A 704 26.61 3.52 40.82
C ALA A 704 25.64 3.38 42.02
N SER A 705 26.17 3.19 43.23
CA SER A 705 25.37 3.09 44.47
C SER A 705 24.49 4.32 44.75
N SER A 706 24.98 5.54 44.48
CA SER A 706 24.15 6.74 44.67
C SER A 706 23.01 6.83 43.65
N VAL A 707 23.22 6.36 42.43
CA VAL A 707 22.21 6.40 41.36
C VAL A 707 21.20 5.27 41.55
N ALA A 708 21.66 4.06 41.88
CA ALA A 708 20.85 2.92 42.29
C ALA A 708 19.86 3.29 43.42
N HIS A 709 20.34 3.96 44.47
CA HIS A 709 19.48 4.40 45.58
C HIS A 709 18.43 5.44 45.15
N ASN A 710 18.77 6.35 44.23
CA ASN A 710 17.82 7.31 43.68
C ASN A 710 16.74 6.62 42.84
N ILE A 711 17.14 5.70 41.96
CA ILE A 711 16.22 4.88 41.14
C ILE A 711 15.27 4.12 42.07
N GLN A 712 15.81 3.37 43.04
CA GLN A 712 15.02 2.66 44.03
C GLN A 712 13.98 3.56 44.70
N SER A 713 14.41 4.74 45.17
CA SER A 713 13.52 5.66 45.88
C SER A 713 12.40 6.20 44.99
N ARG A 714 12.70 6.58 43.74
CA ARG A 714 11.71 7.13 42.80
C ARG A 714 10.74 6.04 42.31
N VAL A 715 11.25 4.85 41.99
CA VAL A 715 10.40 3.74 41.54
C VAL A 715 9.52 3.25 42.69
N GLN A 716 10.06 3.08 43.90
CA GLN A 716 9.25 2.67 45.05
C GLN A 716 8.15 3.69 45.35
N LEU A 717 8.45 4.99 45.27
CA LEU A 717 7.43 6.03 45.44
C LEU A 717 6.32 5.92 44.40
N TYR A 718 6.67 5.66 43.14
CA TYR A 718 5.68 5.45 42.07
C TYR A 718 4.81 4.22 42.34
N LEU A 719 5.42 3.11 42.79
CA LEU A 719 4.69 1.89 43.16
C LEU A 719 3.74 2.16 44.33
N ASP A 720 4.21 2.79 45.42
CA ASP A 720 3.40 3.13 46.60
C ASP A 720 2.16 4.02 46.28
N GLU A 721 2.21 4.77 45.18
CA GLU A 721 1.12 5.64 44.72
C GLU A 721 0.13 4.96 43.77
N ASN A 722 0.53 3.89 43.07
CA ASN A 722 -0.20 3.33 41.92
C ASN A 722 -0.48 1.82 42.01
N TRP A 723 0.13 1.10 42.96
CA TRP A 723 -0.04 -0.33 43.24
C TRP A 723 -0.33 -0.52 44.73
#